data_AF-A0AAU9TYU4-F1
#
_entry.id   AF-A0AAU9TYU4-F1
#
_cell.length_a   1.000
_cell.length_b   1.000
_cell.length_c   1.000
_cell.angle_alpha   90.00
_cell.angle_beta   90.00
_cell.angle_gamma   90.00
#
_symmetry.space_group_name_H-M   'P 1'
#
loop_
_entity.id
_entity.type
_entity.pdbx_description
1 polymer ?
#
loop_
_entity_poly.entity_id
_entity_poly.type
_entity_poly.pdbx_seq_one_letter_code
_entity_poly.pdbx_strand_id
1 'polypeptide(L)'
;MRRGRETLLTLLEAFVYDPLVEWGGGRRRRGARHVRAARAMLAVRVRELKHTAKEVTDNLLAILPEVIESAEKWLEENEELKAVEAKLQMCHQQMALIKEIEAYGNNLNNHPLYAISQKYTSYKQAKNAVDDSMKALVKIVSDFDTQIESYATTSEVLNGPQLMTWVQEFSGSNEDEEQPIFEHIKEFLTNAGQSSMISQCEQAEQELNQSMQQTNQLVRSCLELLTQYVAVSQYYPQSQTEYHRIMMFRKYLAAALESKSPEVCREVSNQVAALVNAEPNTGDSQQIIAYNYRLQQINTEATAFLNKCLERLQAEGGPDAVVLAQEAYMEAKTNISNWVRTEEGATAALENVVIGMLCNLNRRYLMLENGAQSAGDCLVDLTSREGEWFLDDMSSLSMQAVELLSLLPLQSASVDDAALPVAVECVRNANLLLADLVQLNYNFNTIILPEALKKVHSEDPSALLMINELNNVIMNTPIPLNELLTQLEMHFRYLVMDMESPASGAQIVAAELRARYEKLLSPPAESESQSAGRMLLMGFNGLFAAVELRARELADQLAAPVPAAWRKIDHVNDAMHMSAAMQSPTLRSVLEDIFIVRRIQTVAEVFALCAQLACAFRGAAAGDSPAPTGLGLHDDNALCKPVKRFTAEYVSRCVLGVHSKALASALCLLLRRARLDLRAEVEQKEIGASWSVTLESLCEKARGAGGAVGAGGAARAAALAGALQAARARLHRAAHAQRTAERARATARAARLRAAAHAHLHAEVLNSAHDPSGALSRRARELLAALERLRAALERAQALVSAAHQRVKWGAGANPALRGVVRALEGGWGARSSRAQRLAAAAAALAPHARAALALSAAPAARQARAARARALARTARTALAHWEKACALAQKYSLQVSPVEESLMEMLHPEGNIDEQWVGAVAALVRDTAGALGAARAAAAERVQAAAARVRAAAAALRCAAAARDALHAELAGPLRALLRLQEGERPAQEFSNAWRGATEALGAAAAEPDGEARVRSAAQHARALRDTLPRLLDMLLELPGGSESARKLTRQTALCARTPVKHAGEQRSATGAGVWKRVRLKLEARDVPARRAHHDQVDYIISEATSAENLCLMYEGWMAWV
;
A
#
# COMPACT_ATOMS: atom_id res chain seq x y z
N MET A 1 -32.82 -10.45 -54.86
CA MET A 1 -31.56 -9.75 -54.53
C MET A 1 -30.43 -9.97 -55.55
N ARG A 2 -30.08 -11.20 -55.96
CA ARG A 2 -28.97 -11.43 -56.92
C ARG A 2 -29.12 -10.66 -58.25
N ARG A 3 -30.35 -10.50 -58.77
CA ARG A 3 -30.64 -9.73 -59.99
C ARG A 3 -30.41 -8.21 -59.85
N GLY A 4 -30.51 -7.66 -58.65
CA GLY A 4 -30.27 -6.24 -58.34
C GLY A 4 -29.00 -6.01 -57.50
N ARG A 5 -28.05 -6.95 -57.57
CA ARG A 5 -26.86 -6.95 -56.69
C ARG A 5 -25.97 -5.73 -56.89
N GLU A 6 -25.88 -5.21 -58.11
CA GLU A 6 -25.01 -4.07 -58.42
C GLU A 6 -25.50 -2.82 -57.70
N THR A 7 -26.80 -2.51 -57.79
CA THR A 7 -27.42 -1.40 -57.06
C THR A 7 -27.20 -1.50 -55.54
N LEU A 8 -27.34 -2.71 -54.96
CA LEU A 8 -27.12 -2.92 -53.53
C LEU A 8 -25.64 -2.78 -53.12
N LEU A 9 -24.72 -3.28 -53.95
CA LEU A 9 -23.28 -3.19 -53.68
C LEU A 9 -22.77 -1.75 -53.84
N THR A 10 -23.30 -0.99 -54.80
CA THR A 10 -22.96 0.43 -54.97
C THR A 10 -23.47 1.27 -53.78
N LEU A 11 -24.69 1.01 -53.30
CA LEU A 11 -25.22 1.68 -52.09
C LEU A 11 -24.37 1.34 -50.86
N LEU A 12 -24.01 0.07 -50.69
CA LEU A 12 -23.18 -0.36 -49.56
C LEU A 12 -21.76 0.20 -49.65
N GLU A 13 -21.22 0.37 -50.86
CA GLU A 13 -19.94 1.02 -51.09
C GLU A 13 -19.98 2.48 -50.63
N ALA A 14 -21.06 3.22 -50.93
CA ALA A 14 -21.24 4.58 -50.42
C ALA A 14 -21.17 4.65 -48.88
N PHE A 15 -21.80 3.71 -48.16
CA PHE A 15 -21.71 3.65 -46.69
C PHE A 15 -20.31 3.32 -46.16
N VAL A 16 -19.48 2.61 -46.92
CA VAL A 16 -18.10 2.30 -46.54
C VAL A 16 -17.19 3.54 -46.60
N TYR A 17 -17.55 4.49 -47.46
CA TYR A 17 -16.85 5.76 -47.64
C TYR A 17 -17.48 6.92 -46.85
N ASP A 18 -18.61 6.72 -46.19
CA ASP A 18 -19.29 7.75 -45.41
C ASP A 18 -18.57 8.02 -44.06
N PRO A 19 -18.01 9.23 -43.84
CA PRO A 19 -17.31 9.57 -42.61
C PRO A 19 -18.22 9.67 -41.37
N LEU A 20 -19.54 9.71 -41.55
CA LEU A 20 -20.52 9.70 -40.47
C LEU A 20 -20.86 8.28 -39.99
N VAL A 21 -20.40 7.25 -40.69
CA VAL A 21 -20.63 5.85 -40.34
C VAL A 21 -19.45 5.30 -39.54
N GLU A 22 -19.68 5.04 -38.24
CA GLU A 22 -18.66 4.46 -37.36
C GLU A 22 -18.48 2.94 -37.60
N TRP A 23 -17.48 2.57 -38.41
CA TRP A 23 -17.15 1.16 -38.71
C TRP A 23 -16.33 0.43 -37.62
N GLY A 24 -16.06 1.08 -36.48
CA GLY A 24 -15.40 0.48 -35.32
C GLY A 24 -14.02 -0.10 -35.63
N GLY A 25 -13.00 0.75 -35.78
CA GLY A 25 -11.60 0.34 -35.90
C GLY A 25 -11.06 -0.21 -34.58
N GLY A 26 -10.90 -1.53 -34.47
CA GLY A 26 -10.23 -2.15 -33.33
C GLY A 26 -10.07 -3.66 -33.49
N ARG A 27 -8.97 -4.10 -34.09
CA ARG A 27 -8.55 -5.52 -34.16
C ARG A 27 -8.50 -6.23 -32.78
N ARG A 28 -8.56 -5.49 -31.66
CA ARG A 28 -8.62 -6.02 -30.28
C ARG A 28 -9.97 -6.66 -29.86
N ARG A 29 -11.09 -6.45 -30.56
CA ARG A 29 -12.42 -6.87 -30.06
C ARG A 29 -12.85 -8.31 -30.36
N ARG A 30 -12.27 -9.01 -31.34
CA ARG A 30 -12.65 -10.42 -31.64
C ARG A 30 -12.13 -11.40 -30.59
N GLY A 31 -10.87 -11.28 -30.16
CA GLY A 31 -10.32 -12.10 -29.06
C GLY A 31 -11.10 -11.93 -27.75
N ALA A 32 -11.40 -10.68 -27.36
CA ALA A 32 -12.08 -10.36 -26.11
C ALA A 32 -13.54 -10.86 -25.99
N ARG A 33 -14.22 -11.21 -27.10
CA ARG A 33 -15.56 -11.84 -27.05
C ARG A 33 -15.47 -13.34 -26.82
N HIS A 34 -14.52 -14.02 -27.46
CA HIS A 34 -14.28 -15.46 -27.26
C HIS A 34 -13.72 -15.77 -25.87
N VAL A 35 -12.82 -14.93 -25.35
CA VAL A 35 -12.34 -15.03 -23.96
C VAL A 35 -13.50 -14.90 -22.97
N ARG A 36 -14.37 -13.89 -23.14
CA ARG A 36 -15.54 -13.71 -22.27
C ARG A 36 -16.54 -14.86 -22.33
N ALA A 37 -16.81 -15.41 -23.51
CA ALA A 37 -17.69 -16.57 -23.66
C ALA A 37 -17.09 -17.83 -23.02
N ALA A 38 -15.81 -18.11 -23.25
CA ALA A 38 -15.12 -19.24 -22.64
C ALA A 38 -15.06 -19.12 -21.10
N ARG A 39 -14.90 -17.90 -20.60
CA ARG A 39 -14.92 -17.59 -19.17
C ARG A 39 -16.30 -17.74 -18.55
N ALA A 40 -17.36 -17.34 -19.24
CA ALA A 40 -18.74 -17.56 -18.79
C ALA A 40 -19.09 -19.06 -18.76
N MET A 41 -18.72 -19.83 -19.79
CA MET A 41 -18.89 -21.29 -19.81
C MET A 41 -18.13 -21.96 -18.67
N LEU A 42 -16.90 -21.51 -18.40
CA LEU A 42 -16.12 -21.98 -17.27
C LEU A 42 -16.80 -21.63 -15.93
N ALA A 43 -17.33 -20.42 -15.79
CA ALA A 43 -18.04 -19.99 -14.57
C ALA A 43 -19.24 -20.88 -14.24
N VAL A 44 -20.04 -21.24 -15.25
CA VAL A 44 -21.16 -22.17 -15.10
C VAL A 44 -20.65 -23.55 -14.70
N ARG A 45 -19.64 -24.09 -15.40
CA ARG A 45 -19.11 -25.43 -15.11
C ARG A 45 -18.48 -25.55 -13.73
N VAL A 46 -17.73 -24.53 -13.29
CA VAL A 46 -17.16 -24.44 -11.94
C VAL A 46 -18.26 -24.40 -10.88
N ARG A 47 -19.37 -23.70 -11.14
CA ARG A 47 -20.50 -23.62 -10.20
C ARG A 47 -21.23 -24.96 -10.06
N GLU A 48 -21.41 -25.71 -11.15
CA GLU A 48 -22.02 -27.04 -11.15
C GLU A 48 -21.14 -28.07 -10.44
N LEU A 49 -19.83 -28.07 -10.73
CA LEU A 49 -18.89 -29.05 -10.21
C LEU A 49 -18.33 -28.71 -8.82
N LYS A 50 -18.69 -27.56 -8.24
CA LYS A 50 -18.12 -27.07 -6.97
C LYS A 50 -18.20 -28.10 -5.84
N HIS A 51 -19.35 -28.76 -5.67
CA HIS A 51 -19.54 -29.74 -4.61
C HIS A 51 -18.71 -31.00 -4.87
N THR A 52 -18.74 -31.53 -6.09
CA THR A 52 -17.95 -32.69 -6.51
C THR A 52 -16.45 -32.42 -6.42
N ALA A 53 -15.99 -31.23 -6.81
CA ALA A 53 -14.60 -30.80 -6.71
C ALA A 53 -14.13 -30.76 -5.25
N LYS A 54 -14.99 -30.27 -4.34
CA LYS A 54 -14.72 -30.26 -2.91
C LYS A 54 -14.66 -31.67 -2.34
N GLU A 55 -15.64 -32.53 -2.66
CA GLU A 55 -15.68 -33.92 -2.19
C GLU A 55 -14.45 -34.73 -2.63
N VAL A 56 -14.05 -34.60 -3.90
CA VAL A 56 -12.83 -35.26 -4.42
C VAL A 56 -11.58 -34.74 -3.71
N THR A 57 -11.52 -33.44 -3.43
CA THR A 57 -10.42 -32.81 -2.69
C THR A 57 -10.36 -33.32 -1.25
N ASP A 58 -11.49 -33.36 -0.55
CA ASP A 58 -11.61 -33.84 0.83
C ASP A 58 -11.24 -35.33 0.93
N ASN A 59 -11.66 -36.16 -0.04
CA ASN A 59 -11.30 -37.58 -0.12
C ASN A 59 -9.79 -37.79 -0.32
N LEU A 60 -9.14 -37.00 -1.19
CA LEU A 60 -7.69 -37.05 -1.36
C LEU A 60 -6.98 -36.63 -0.06
N LEU A 61 -7.42 -35.54 0.57
CA LEU A 61 -6.86 -35.05 1.83
C LEU A 61 -7.00 -36.06 2.98
N ALA A 62 -8.04 -36.89 2.97
CA ALA A 62 -8.24 -37.94 3.97
C ALA A 62 -7.24 -39.11 3.82
N ILE A 63 -6.78 -39.43 2.60
CA ILE A 63 -5.88 -40.55 2.31
C ILE A 63 -4.40 -40.16 2.46
N LEU A 64 -4.04 -38.90 2.17
CA LEU A 64 -2.65 -38.43 2.23
C LEU A 64 -1.94 -38.69 3.58
N PRO A 65 -2.56 -38.54 4.76
CA PRO A 65 -1.93 -38.87 6.04
C PRO A 65 -1.48 -40.32 6.13
N GLU A 66 -2.27 -41.28 5.62
CA GLU A 66 -1.94 -42.71 5.65
C GLU A 66 -0.76 -43.04 4.73
N VAL A 67 -0.65 -42.35 3.59
CA VAL A 67 0.51 -42.46 2.68
C VAL A 67 1.78 -41.93 3.35
N ILE A 68 1.69 -40.78 4.04
CA ILE A 68 2.80 -40.16 4.76
C ILE A 68 3.27 -41.08 5.90
N GLU A 69 2.36 -41.52 6.75
CA GLU A 69 2.67 -42.38 7.90
C GLU A 69 3.28 -43.71 7.46
N SER A 70 2.71 -44.34 6.43
CA SER A 70 3.23 -45.61 5.90
C SER A 70 4.63 -45.46 5.28
N ALA A 71 4.88 -44.36 4.57
CA ALA A 71 6.17 -44.08 3.95
C ALA A 71 7.24 -43.69 4.98
N GLU A 72 6.89 -42.88 5.97
CA GLU A 72 7.77 -42.54 7.10
C GLU A 72 8.17 -43.79 7.87
N LYS A 73 7.19 -44.64 8.20
CA LYS A 73 7.46 -45.91 8.87
C LYS A 73 8.37 -46.82 8.05
N TRP A 74 8.18 -46.91 6.73
CA TRP A 74 9.10 -47.68 5.88
C TRP A 74 10.51 -47.10 5.89
N LEU A 75 10.65 -45.77 5.87
CA LEU A 75 11.95 -45.10 5.91
C LEU A 75 12.67 -45.34 7.23
N GLU A 76 11.95 -45.27 8.35
CA GLU A 76 12.48 -45.60 9.68
C GLU A 76 13.01 -47.04 9.73
N GLU A 77 12.18 -48.00 9.32
CA GLU A 77 12.54 -49.42 9.30
C GLU A 77 13.71 -49.72 8.34
N ASN A 78 13.78 -49.02 7.19
CA ASN A 78 14.84 -49.17 6.20
C ASN A 78 16.16 -48.51 6.64
N GLU A 79 16.10 -47.38 7.34
CA GLU A 79 17.27 -46.76 7.99
C GLU A 79 17.79 -47.64 9.13
N GLU A 80 16.90 -48.25 9.92
CA GLU A 80 17.30 -49.25 10.92
C GLU A 80 18.00 -50.45 10.28
N LEU A 81 17.45 -50.99 9.19
CA LEU A 81 18.08 -52.09 8.45
C LEU A 81 19.47 -51.68 7.93
N LYS A 82 19.59 -50.51 7.29
CA LYS A 82 20.88 -49.99 6.81
C LYS A 82 21.86 -49.72 7.94
N ALA A 83 21.41 -49.21 9.07
CA ALA A 83 22.25 -48.99 10.25
C ALA A 83 22.78 -50.30 10.80
N VAL A 84 21.95 -51.35 10.83
CA VAL A 84 22.37 -52.70 11.21
C VAL A 84 23.35 -53.28 10.18
N GLU A 85 23.10 -53.10 8.87
CA GLU A 85 24.01 -53.55 7.80
C GLU A 85 25.36 -52.82 7.81
N ALA A 86 25.36 -51.51 8.04
CA ALA A 86 26.58 -50.71 8.17
C ALA A 86 27.38 -51.12 9.42
N LYS A 87 26.72 -51.39 10.54
CA LYS A 87 27.36 -51.94 11.74
C LYS A 87 27.93 -53.33 11.49
N LEU A 88 27.21 -54.19 10.77
CA LEU A 88 27.71 -55.51 10.37
C LEU A 88 28.94 -55.40 9.44
N GLN A 89 28.90 -54.48 8.48
CA GLN A 89 30.02 -54.21 7.58
C GLN A 89 31.23 -53.63 8.33
N MET A 90 31.00 -52.77 9.34
CA MET A 90 32.02 -52.31 10.27
C MET A 90 32.61 -53.49 11.05
N CYS A 91 31.81 -54.42 11.57
CA CYS A 91 32.31 -55.64 12.21
C CYS A 91 33.17 -56.49 11.26
N HIS A 92 32.84 -56.56 9.97
CA HIS A 92 33.69 -57.22 8.97
C HIS A 92 35.02 -56.50 8.75
N GLN A 93 35.02 -55.15 8.68
CA GLN A 93 36.24 -54.34 8.56
C GLN A 93 37.11 -54.44 9.83
N GLN A 94 36.48 -54.44 11.01
CA GLN A 94 37.12 -54.69 12.30
C GLN A 94 37.77 -56.07 12.34
N MET A 95 37.06 -57.10 11.90
CA MET A 95 37.60 -58.46 11.82
C MET A 95 38.76 -58.57 10.80
N ALA A 96 38.72 -57.82 9.71
CA ALA A 96 39.82 -57.75 8.75
C ALA A 96 41.06 -57.09 9.37
N LEU A 97 40.88 -55.97 10.08
CA LEU A 97 41.94 -55.27 10.79
C LEU A 97 42.52 -56.09 11.95
N ILE A 98 41.67 -56.85 12.67
CA ILE A 98 42.12 -57.80 13.70
C ILE A 98 42.98 -58.90 13.09
N LYS A 99 42.57 -59.48 11.96
CA LYS A 99 43.37 -60.49 11.25
C LYS A 99 44.69 -59.93 10.71
N GLU A 100 44.69 -58.67 10.29
CA GLU A 100 45.91 -57.95 9.92
C GLU A 100 46.84 -57.83 11.14
N ILE A 101 46.33 -57.44 12.31
CA ILE A 101 47.09 -57.36 13.56
C ILE A 101 47.62 -58.74 14.00
N GLU A 102 46.81 -59.79 13.92
CA GLU A 102 47.21 -61.17 14.22
C GLU A 102 48.39 -61.64 13.33
N ALA A 103 48.46 -61.17 12.08
CA ALA A 103 49.55 -61.51 11.16
C ALA A 103 50.90 -60.87 11.53
N TYR A 104 50.92 -59.82 12.37
CA TYR A 104 52.16 -59.22 12.89
C TYR A 104 52.83 -60.04 14.00
N GLY A 105 52.10 -60.96 14.65
CA GLY A 105 52.61 -61.88 15.69
C GLY A 105 53.50 -61.17 16.73
N ASN A 106 54.74 -61.65 16.90
CA ASN A 106 55.70 -61.10 17.87
C ASN A 106 56.13 -59.64 17.62
N ASN A 107 55.79 -59.06 16.46
CA ASN A 107 56.12 -57.67 16.09
C ASN A 107 54.92 -56.70 16.24
N LEU A 108 53.91 -57.04 17.05
CA LEU A 108 52.67 -56.27 17.25
C LEU A 108 52.91 -54.77 17.55
N ASN A 109 54.02 -54.45 18.23
CA ASN A 109 54.41 -53.09 18.62
C ASN A 109 54.68 -52.17 17.41
N ASN A 110 54.92 -52.73 16.22
CA ASN A 110 55.16 -51.97 14.98
C ASN A 110 53.86 -51.59 14.23
N HIS A 111 52.70 -52.09 14.68
CA HIS A 111 51.42 -51.80 14.02
C HIS A 111 50.89 -50.40 14.40
N PRO A 112 50.35 -49.60 13.45
CA PRO A 112 49.86 -48.24 13.71
C PRO A 112 48.84 -48.11 14.86
N LEU A 113 47.99 -49.14 15.03
CA LEU A 113 46.98 -49.22 16.11
C LEU A 113 47.60 -49.14 17.52
N TYR A 114 48.84 -49.58 17.68
CA TYR A 114 49.57 -49.56 18.96
C TYR A 114 49.95 -48.14 19.39
N ALA A 115 50.29 -47.27 18.44
CA ALA A 115 50.54 -45.85 18.72
C ALA A 115 49.24 -45.08 18.98
N ILE A 116 48.13 -45.52 18.37
CA ILE A 116 46.79 -44.95 18.55
C ILE A 116 46.23 -45.31 19.93
N SER A 117 46.36 -46.55 20.40
CA SER A 117 45.84 -46.97 21.73
C SER A 117 46.38 -46.11 22.87
N GLN A 118 47.67 -45.74 22.81
CA GLN A 118 48.32 -44.89 23.81
C GLN A 118 47.81 -43.43 23.81
N LYS A 119 47.21 -42.96 22.71
CA LYS A 119 46.75 -41.56 22.53
C LYS A 119 45.24 -41.43 22.33
N TYR A 120 44.53 -42.55 22.19
CA TYR A 120 43.11 -42.61 21.86
C TYR A 120 42.24 -41.91 22.90
N THR A 121 42.54 -42.07 24.19
CA THR A 121 41.81 -41.39 25.27
C THR A 121 41.88 -39.87 25.13
N SER A 122 43.04 -39.32 24.75
CA SER A 122 43.20 -37.89 24.51
C SER A 122 42.53 -37.43 23.22
N TYR A 123 42.55 -38.24 22.16
CA TYR A 123 41.82 -37.99 20.91
C TYR A 123 40.29 -37.97 21.14
N LYS A 124 39.75 -38.96 21.85
CA LYS A 124 38.32 -39.07 22.17
C LYS A 124 37.84 -37.89 23.02
N GLN A 125 38.64 -37.46 24.00
CA GLN A 125 38.36 -36.25 24.78
C GLN A 125 38.34 -34.99 23.90
N ALA A 126 39.28 -34.85 22.95
CA ALA A 126 39.31 -33.73 22.02
C ALA A 126 38.09 -33.71 21.08
N LYS A 127 37.71 -34.86 20.51
CA LYS A 127 36.53 -35.01 19.65
C LYS A 127 35.23 -34.66 20.37
N ASN A 128 35.01 -35.23 21.55
CA ASN A 128 33.82 -34.94 22.35
C ASN A 128 33.76 -33.44 22.72
N ALA A 129 34.90 -32.84 23.07
CA ALA A 129 34.96 -31.40 23.35
C ALA A 129 34.58 -30.54 22.13
N VAL A 130 34.97 -30.95 20.90
CA VAL A 130 34.56 -30.28 19.65
C VAL A 130 33.07 -30.45 19.42
N ASP A 131 32.54 -31.68 19.48
CA ASP A 131 31.12 -31.94 19.22
C ASP A 131 30.20 -31.21 20.20
N ASP A 132 30.53 -31.25 21.50
CA ASP A 132 29.74 -30.58 22.54
C ASP A 132 29.80 -29.06 22.42
N SER A 133 30.99 -28.50 22.17
CA SER A 133 31.19 -27.06 22.00
C SER A 133 30.53 -26.54 20.71
N MET A 134 30.58 -27.33 19.62
CA MET A 134 29.91 -27.02 18.36
C MET A 134 28.38 -27.01 18.54
N LYS A 135 27.81 -28.05 19.16
CA LYS A 135 26.36 -28.11 19.46
C LYS A 135 25.91 -26.92 20.30
N ALA A 136 26.69 -26.53 21.31
CA ALA A 136 26.40 -25.38 22.15
C ALA A 136 26.40 -24.06 21.35
N LEU A 137 27.39 -23.84 20.48
CA LEU A 137 27.45 -22.65 19.62
C LEU A 137 26.35 -22.61 18.57
N VAL A 138 26.08 -23.74 17.89
CA VAL A 138 24.99 -23.85 16.89
C VAL A 138 23.64 -23.55 17.54
N LYS A 139 23.40 -24.04 18.76
CA LYS A 139 22.18 -23.70 19.52
C LYS A 139 22.07 -22.19 19.74
N ILE A 140 23.15 -21.51 20.16
CA ILE A 140 23.14 -20.05 20.37
C ILE A 140 22.86 -19.30 19.06
N VAL A 141 23.46 -19.72 17.96
CA VAL A 141 23.21 -19.13 16.62
C VAL A 141 21.75 -19.33 16.21
N SER A 142 21.21 -20.54 16.37
CA SER A 142 19.79 -20.86 16.10
C SER A 142 18.82 -20.05 16.96
N ASP A 143 19.16 -19.82 18.24
CA ASP A 143 18.36 -18.98 19.15
C ASP A 143 18.37 -17.50 18.70
N PHE A 144 19.45 -17.02 18.08
CA PHE A 144 19.53 -15.69 17.47
C PHE A 144 18.76 -15.61 16.15
N ASP A 145 18.87 -16.61 15.28
CA ASP A 145 18.11 -16.66 14.02
C ASP A 145 16.59 -16.64 14.30
N THR A 146 16.12 -17.43 15.28
CA THR A 146 14.70 -17.42 15.71
C THR A 146 14.24 -16.04 16.21
N GLN A 147 15.11 -15.31 16.93
CA GLN A 147 14.80 -13.95 17.40
C GLN A 147 14.74 -12.94 16.23
N ILE A 148 15.62 -13.08 15.23
CA ILE A 148 15.65 -12.23 14.04
C ILE A 148 14.40 -12.49 13.18
N GLU A 149 14.04 -13.75 12.93
CA GLU A 149 12.84 -14.13 12.16
C GLU A 149 11.55 -13.68 12.84
N SER A 150 11.45 -13.84 14.17
CA SER A 150 10.30 -13.38 14.95
C SER A 150 10.11 -11.86 14.85
N TYR A 151 11.20 -11.12 14.81
CA TYR A 151 11.16 -9.67 14.58
C TYR A 151 10.76 -9.33 13.14
N ALA A 152 11.37 -9.95 12.14
CA ALA A 152 11.05 -9.73 10.73
C ALA A 152 9.56 -9.97 10.46
N THR A 153 9.04 -11.11 10.91
CA THR A 153 7.62 -11.47 10.80
C THR A 153 6.72 -10.44 11.49
N THR A 154 7.10 -9.99 12.69
CA THR A 154 6.32 -8.97 13.42
C THR A 154 6.35 -7.64 12.68
N SER A 155 7.50 -7.23 12.13
CA SER A 155 7.63 -6.00 11.35
C SER A 155 6.75 -6.04 10.10
N GLU A 156 6.72 -7.16 9.38
CA GLU A 156 5.88 -7.36 8.20
C GLU A 156 4.38 -7.31 8.54
N VAL A 157 3.95 -8.03 9.59
CA VAL A 157 2.54 -8.04 10.00
C VAL A 157 2.07 -6.67 10.47
N LEU A 158 2.89 -5.98 11.27
CA LEU A 158 2.54 -4.69 11.86
C LEU A 158 2.61 -3.53 10.84
N ASN A 159 3.53 -3.57 9.87
CA ASN A 159 3.61 -2.58 8.78
C ASN A 159 2.68 -2.94 7.61
N GLY A 160 2.16 -4.16 7.57
CA GLY A 160 1.21 -4.63 6.56
C GLY A 160 -0.25 -4.25 6.85
N PRO A 161 -1.19 -4.70 5.98
CA PRO A 161 -2.62 -4.38 6.12
C PRO A 161 -3.28 -5.07 7.33
N GLN A 162 -2.70 -6.15 7.84
CA GLN A 162 -3.28 -6.99 8.89
C GLN A 162 -3.59 -6.21 10.18
N LEU A 163 -2.72 -5.29 10.58
CA LEU A 163 -2.94 -4.45 11.76
C LEU A 163 -4.21 -3.61 11.60
N MET A 164 -4.43 -3.02 10.42
CA MET A 164 -5.63 -2.22 10.14
C MET A 164 -6.88 -3.09 10.07
N THR A 165 -6.78 -4.32 9.56
CA THR A 165 -7.88 -5.30 9.59
C THR A 165 -8.30 -5.60 11.02
N TRP A 166 -7.36 -5.85 11.93
CA TRP A 166 -7.69 -6.06 13.35
C TRP A 166 -8.30 -4.82 14.01
N VAL A 167 -7.77 -3.62 13.72
CA VAL A 167 -8.36 -2.37 14.25
C VAL A 167 -9.82 -2.24 13.78
N GLN A 168 -10.11 -2.44 12.50
CA GLN A 168 -11.48 -2.36 11.98
C GLN A 168 -12.40 -3.42 12.59
N GLU A 169 -11.93 -4.66 12.73
CA GLU A 169 -12.72 -5.77 13.28
C GLU A 169 -13.10 -5.56 14.76
N PHE A 170 -12.20 -4.95 15.55
CA PHE A 170 -12.40 -4.83 16.99
C PHE A 170 -12.83 -3.44 17.45
N SER A 171 -12.84 -2.39 16.62
CA SER A 171 -13.18 -1.00 17.03
C SER A 171 -14.68 -0.64 17.03
N GLY A 172 -15.58 -1.44 16.44
CA GLY A 172 -17.02 -1.12 16.33
C GLY A 172 -17.83 -1.16 17.65
N SER A 173 -18.98 -0.47 17.71
CA SER A 173 -20.01 -0.63 18.75
C SER A 173 -20.87 -1.86 18.44
N ASN A 174 -21.00 -2.77 19.40
CA ASN A 174 -21.67 -4.06 19.21
C ASN A 174 -23.05 -4.05 19.85
N GLU A 175 -23.98 -3.27 19.29
CA GLU A 175 -25.35 -3.11 19.82
C GLU A 175 -26.23 -4.34 19.57
N ASP A 176 -25.93 -5.16 18.55
CA ASP A 176 -26.69 -6.39 18.23
C ASP A 176 -26.39 -7.59 19.17
N GLU A 177 -25.45 -7.46 20.11
CA GLU A 177 -24.83 -8.60 20.83
C GLU A 177 -25.34 -8.84 22.26
N GLU A 178 -26.45 -8.23 22.69
CA GLU A 178 -26.99 -8.39 24.06
C GLU A 178 -28.00 -9.54 24.24
N GLN A 179 -28.30 -10.32 23.18
CA GLN A 179 -29.27 -11.40 23.32
C GLN A 179 -28.78 -12.50 24.28
N PRO A 180 -29.62 -12.91 25.26
CA PRO A 180 -29.28 -13.96 26.21
C PRO A 180 -29.32 -15.35 25.57
N ILE A 181 -28.29 -16.17 25.82
CA ILE A 181 -28.13 -17.54 25.29
C ILE A 181 -29.20 -18.46 25.87
N PHE A 182 -29.45 -18.37 27.18
CA PHE A 182 -30.26 -19.36 27.90
C PHE A 182 -31.69 -18.92 28.20
N GLU A 183 -32.10 -17.70 27.84
CA GLU A 183 -33.44 -17.18 28.16
C GLU A 183 -34.55 -18.05 27.55
N HIS A 184 -34.36 -18.51 26.32
CA HIS A 184 -35.33 -19.33 25.59
C HIS A 184 -35.56 -20.72 26.22
N ILE A 185 -34.61 -21.23 27.03
CA ILE A 185 -34.74 -22.52 27.70
C ILE A 185 -35.16 -22.41 29.17
N LYS A 186 -35.27 -21.18 29.70
CA LYS A 186 -35.55 -20.93 31.11
C LYS A 186 -36.91 -21.46 31.54
N GLU A 187 -37.93 -21.24 30.71
CA GLU A 187 -39.29 -21.75 30.95
C GLU A 187 -39.32 -23.29 30.93
N PHE A 188 -38.66 -23.91 29.95
CA PHE A 188 -38.56 -25.37 29.84
C PHE A 188 -37.86 -25.99 31.05
N LEU A 189 -36.72 -25.44 31.47
CA LEU A 189 -35.96 -25.95 32.62
C LEU A 189 -36.68 -25.73 33.95
N THR A 190 -37.45 -24.64 34.07
CA THR A 190 -38.29 -24.36 35.26
C THR A 190 -39.38 -25.41 35.38
N ASN A 191 -40.07 -25.70 34.27
CA ASN A 191 -41.11 -26.72 34.21
C ASN A 191 -40.57 -28.15 34.47
N ALA A 192 -39.29 -28.38 34.18
CA ALA A 192 -38.59 -29.64 34.45
C ALA A 192 -38.00 -29.75 35.88
N GLY A 193 -38.18 -28.74 36.74
CA GLY A 193 -37.65 -28.73 38.11
C GLY A 193 -36.12 -28.60 38.22
N GLN A 194 -35.46 -28.05 37.19
CA GLN A 194 -33.99 -27.99 37.08
C GLN A 194 -33.43 -26.60 37.46
N SER A 195 -33.81 -26.07 38.63
CA SER A 195 -33.44 -24.72 39.08
C SER A 195 -31.93 -24.52 39.24
N SER A 196 -31.19 -25.55 39.66
CA SER A 196 -29.72 -25.51 39.77
C SER A 196 -29.02 -25.35 38.41
N MET A 197 -29.57 -25.97 37.35
CA MET A 197 -29.02 -25.87 36.00
C MET A 197 -29.24 -24.47 35.42
N ILE A 198 -30.39 -23.84 35.70
CA ILE A 198 -30.68 -22.46 35.27
C ILE A 198 -29.64 -21.50 35.88
N SER A 199 -29.40 -21.61 37.20
CA SER A 199 -28.42 -20.77 37.89
C SER A 199 -27.00 -20.97 37.34
N GLN A 200 -26.60 -22.22 37.04
CA GLN A 200 -25.31 -22.51 36.43
C GLN A 200 -25.18 -21.94 35.00
N CYS A 201 -26.25 -21.99 34.20
CA CYS A 201 -26.29 -21.42 32.85
C CYS A 201 -26.19 -19.90 32.89
N GLU A 202 -26.97 -19.24 33.76
CA GLU A 202 -26.91 -17.78 33.96
C GLU A 202 -25.53 -17.33 34.44
N GLN A 203 -24.92 -18.06 35.37
CA GLN A 203 -23.57 -17.76 35.85
C GLN A 203 -22.52 -17.93 34.74
N ALA A 204 -22.55 -19.05 34.01
CA ALA A 204 -21.59 -19.30 32.93
C ALA A 204 -21.73 -18.28 31.78
N GLU A 205 -22.95 -17.85 31.48
CA GLU A 205 -23.21 -16.78 30.52
C GLU A 205 -22.66 -15.43 31.01
N GLN A 206 -22.89 -15.06 32.26
CA GLN A 206 -22.32 -13.84 32.85
C GLN A 206 -20.78 -13.85 32.83
N GLU A 207 -20.17 -14.97 33.23
CA GLU A 207 -18.71 -15.13 33.23
C GLU A 207 -18.12 -15.07 31.81
N LEU A 208 -18.78 -15.70 30.82
CA LEU A 208 -18.37 -15.63 29.42
C LEU A 208 -18.46 -14.19 28.91
N ASN A 209 -19.55 -13.49 29.19
CA ASN A 209 -19.76 -12.10 28.78
C ASN A 209 -18.72 -11.16 29.39
N GLN A 210 -18.46 -11.27 30.69
CA GLN A 210 -17.42 -10.49 31.37
C GLN A 210 -16.04 -10.78 30.80
N SER A 211 -15.70 -12.05 30.56
CA SER A 211 -14.41 -12.43 29.99
C SER A 211 -14.22 -11.93 28.56
N MET A 212 -15.28 -11.99 27.72
CA MET A 212 -15.27 -11.43 26.37
C MET A 212 -15.11 -9.91 26.38
N GLN A 213 -15.83 -9.19 27.24
CA GLN A 213 -15.71 -7.73 27.38
C GLN A 213 -14.31 -7.33 27.82
N GLN A 214 -13.77 -7.98 28.85
CA GLN A 214 -12.41 -7.72 29.34
C GLN A 214 -11.36 -8.01 28.26
N THR A 215 -11.49 -9.12 27.54
CA THR A 215 -10.56 -9.49 26.45
C THR A 215 -10.64 -8.50 25.30
N ASN A 216 -11.85 -8.07 24.90
CA ASN A 216 -12.04 -7.07 23.84
C ASN A 216 -11.41 -5.71 24.20
N GLN A 217 -11.58 -5.25 25.44
CA GLN A 217 -10.93 -4.02 25.93
C GLN A 217 -9.39 -4.13 25.90
N LEU A 218 -8.84 -5.27 26.32
CA LEU A 218 -7.40 -5.53 26.26
C LEU A 218 -6.88 -5.61 24.82
N VAL A 219 -7.63 -6.24 23.91
CA VAL A 219 -7.31 -6.30 22.48
C VAL A 219 -7.27 -4.89 21.89
N ARG A 220 -8.30 -4.06 22.13
CA ARG A 220 -8.33 -2.65 21.69
C ARG A 220 -7.14 -1.86 22.22
N SER A 221 -6.88 -1.93 23.53
CA SER A 221 -5.76 -1.22 24.15
C SER A 221 -4.40 -1.69 23.60
N CYS A 222 -4.25 -2.97 23.31
CA CYS A 222 -3.03 -3.50 22.69
C CYS A 222 -2.86 -3.03 21.25
N LEU A 223 -3.94 -3.05 20.44
CA LEU A 223 -3.94 -2.54 19.07
C LEU A 223 -3.62 -1.05 19.01
N GLU A 224 -4.14 -0.24 19.94
CA GLU A 224 -3.79 1.17 20.06
C GLU A 224 -2.30 1.38 20.32
N LEU A 225 -1.72 0.63 21.28
CA LEU A 225 -0.29 0.72 21.60
C LEU A 225 0.59 0.22 20.44
N LEU A 226 0.19 -0.85 19.76
CA LEU A 226 0.90 -1.36 18.57
C LEU A 226 0.83 -0.36 17.42
N THR A 227 -0.32 0.28 17.20
CA THR A 227 -0.47 1.32 16.18
C THR A 227 0.42 2.54 16.50
N GLN A 228 0.50 2.94 17.76
CA GLN A 228 1.41 4.00 18.20
C GLN A 228 2.87 3.59 18.01
N TYR A 229 3.24 2.35 18.35
CA TYR A 229 4.58 1.82 18.13
C TYR A 229 4.96 1.84 16.65
N VAL A 230 4.10 1.33 15.76
CA VAL A 230 4.33 1.32 14.31
C VAL A 230 4.52 2.72 13.76
N ALA A 231 3.68 3.68 14.20
CA ALA A 231 3.80 5.06 13.77
C ALA A 231 5.15 5.71 14.16
N VAL A 232 5.77 5.25 15.26
CA VAL A 232 7.07 5.71 15.72
C VAL A 232 8.22 4.93 15.08
N SER A 233 8.10 3.61 14.95
CA SER A 233 9.15 2.74 14.38
C SER A 233 9.41 3.02 12.90
N GLN A 234 8.43 3.58 12.19
CA GLN A 234 8.58 4.05 10.81
C GLN A 234 9.64 5.15 10.62
N TYR A 235 10.14 5.76 11.70
CA TYR A 235 11.22 6.75 11.67
C TYR A 235 12.58 6.16 12.05
N TYR A 236 12.67 4.85 12.35
CA TYR A 236 13.92 4.23 12.76
C TYR A 236 14.86 4.06 11.55
N PRO A 237 16.10 4.58 11.61
CA PRO A 237 17.08 4.42 10.55
C PRO A 237 17.41 2.93 10.29
N GLN A 238 17.45 2.51 9.02
CA GLN A 238 17.80 1.13 8.66
C GLN A 238 19.19 0.73 9.15
N SER A 239 20.17 1.62 9.09
CA SER A 239 21.52 1.36 9.61
C SER A 239 21.50 0.87 11.07
N GLN A 240 20.66 1.46 11.93
CA GLN A 240 20.55 1.07 13.33
C GLN A 240 19.91 -0.32 13.52
N THR A 241 19.05 -0.74 12.59
CA THR A 241 18.51 -2.11 12.60
C THR A 241 19.54 -3.13 12.09
N GLU A 242 20.27 -2.83 11.02
CA GLU A 242 21.27 -3.73 10.43
C GLU A 242 22.47 -3.99 11.36
N TYR A 243 22.91 -2.96 12.11
CA TYR A 243 24.00 -3.09 13.10
C TYR A 243 23.52 -3.51 14.50
N HIS A 244 22.27 -4.00 14.63
CA HIS A 244 21.76 -4.44 15.93
C HIS A 244 22.64 -5.55 16.53
N ARG A 245 22.95 -5.45 17.82
CA ARG A 245 23.92 -6.32 18.53
C ARG A 245 23.67 -7.82 18.32
N ILE A 246 22.41 -8.25 18.24
CA ILE A 246 22.06 -9.66 17.98
C ILE A 246 22.47 -10.11 16.58
N MET A 247 22.25 -9.30 15.55
CA MET A 247 22.70 -9.60 14.18
C MET A 247 24.22 -9.69 14.11
N MET A 248 24.92 -8.77 14.78
CA MET A 248 26.38 -8.77 14.83
C MET A 248 26.92 -9.97 15.61
N PHE A 249 26.36 -10.31 16.77
CA PHE A 249 26.74 -11.53 17.51
C PHE A 249 26.52 -12.78 16.68
N ARG A 250 25.37 -12.89 15.99
CA ARG A 250 25.09 -14.00 15.08
C ARG A 250 26.14 -14.10 13.96
N LYS A 251 26.48 -12.97 13.30
CA LYS A 251 27.52 -12.90 12.25
C LYS A 251 28.89 -13.34 12.79
N TYR A 252 29.27 -12.86 13.96
CA TYR A 252 30.54 -13.16 14.63
C TYR A 252 30.65 -14.64 15.02
N LEU A 253 29.60 -15.21 15.63
CA LEU A 253 29.59 -16.63 16.02
C LEU A 253 29.58 -17.55 14.80
N ALA A 254 28.88 -17.21 13.72
CA ALA A 254 28.90 -17.96 12.48
C ALA A 254 30.32 -18.03 11.87
N ALA A 255 31.03 -16.90 11.84
CA ALA A 255 32.42 -16.86 11.36
C ALA A 255 33.38 -17.73 12.22
N ALA A 256 33.18 -17.78 13.54
CA ALA A 256 33.95 -18.65 14.43
C ALA A 256 33.67 -20.15 14.21
N LEU A 257 32.42 -20.51 13.88
CA LEU A 257 32.04 -21.87 13.56
C LEU A 257 32.61 -22.34 12.22
N GLU A 258 32.57 -21.48 11.19
CA GLU A 258 33.09 -21.81 9.85
C GLU A 258 34.61 -21.98 9.83
N SER A 259 35.34 -21.11 10.54
CA SER A 259 36.81 -21.10 10.51
C SER A 259 37.47 -22.26 11.28
N LYS A 260 36.80 -22.82 12.31
CA LYS A 260 37.35 -23.86 13.21
C LYS A 260 38.76 -23.53 13.74
N SER A 261 39.09 -22.24 13.87
CA SER A 261 40.42 -21.76 14.24
C SER A 261 40.37 -21.10 15.63
N PRO A 262 41.29 -21.45 16.54
CA PRO A 262 41.36 -20.81 17.86
C PRO A 262 41.69 -19.31 17.77
N GLU A 263 42.44 -18.88 16.75
CA GLU A 263 42.79 -17.47 16.54
C GLU A 263 41.56 -16.63 16.19
N VAL A 264 40.72 -17.13 15.27
CA VAL A 264 39.46 -16.48 14.88
C VAL A 264 38.50 -16.43 16.06
N CYS A 265 38.43 -17.48 16.89
CA CYS A 265 37.61 -17.48 18.11
C CYS A 265 38.02 -16.35 19.07
N ARG A 266 39.32 -16.09 19.21
CA ARG A 266 39.85 -15.02 20.07
C ARG A 266 39.55 -13.64 19.50
N GLU A 267 39.70 -13.46 18.19
CA GLU A 267 39.33 -12.22 17.49
C GLU A 267 37.83 -11.92 17.64
N VAL A 268 36.98 -12.89 17.34
CA VAL A 268 35.52 -12.81 17.49
C VAL A 268 35.14 -12.49 18.93
N SER A 269 35.77 -13.13 19.93
CA SER A 269 35.55 -12.84 21.36
C SER A 269 35.89 -11.38 21.72
N ASN A 270 36.97 -10.84 21.14
CA ASN A 270 37.35 -9.44 21.29
C ASN A 270 36.35 -8.49 20.60
N GLN A 271 35.87 -8.84 19.40
CA GLN A 271 34.85 -8.06 18.69
C GLN A 271 33.52 -8.03 19.46
N VAL A 272 33.10 -9.16 20.05
CA VAL A 272 31.92 -9.23 20.94
C VAL A 272 32.12 -8.35 22.18
N ALA A 273 33.31 -8.37 22.80
CA ALA A 273 33.63 -7.52 23.93
C ALA A 273 33.62 -6.03 23.56
N ALA A 274 34.21 -5.68 22.41
CA ALA A 274 34.24 -4.32 21.87
C ALA A 274 32.82 -3.79 21.61
N LEU A 275 31.92 -4.58 21.01
CA LEU A 275 30.52 -4.17 20.76
C LEU A 275 29.70 -3.92 22.05
N VAL A 276 30.04 -4.59 23.14
CA VAL A 276 29.36 -4.44 24.44
C VAL A 276 29.95 -3.28 25.24
N ASN A 277 31.26 -3.04 25.07
CA ASN A 277 32.01 -2.00 25.78
C ASN A 277 32.08 -0.69 25.00
N ALA A 278 31.70 -0.67 23.72
CA ALA A 278 31.53 0.54 22.94
C ALA A 278 30.47 1.40 23.66
N GLU A 279 30.92 2.50 24.27
CA GLU A 279 30.03 3.55 24.71
C GLU A 279 29.24 4.05 23.48
N PRO A 280 27.98 4.48 23.64
CA PRO A 280 27.17 5.06 22.56
C PRO A 280 27.67 6.47 22.17
N ASN A 281 28.98 6.67 22.12
CA ASN A 281 29.67 7.94 21.95
C ASN A 281 30.04 8.20 20.48
N THR A 282 29.24 7.72 19.53
CA THR A 282 29.38 8.10 18.11
C THR A 282 28.62 9.40 17.79
N GLY A 283 27.75 9.87 18.68
CA GLY A 283 27.09 11.17 18.58
C GLY A 283 27.43 12.08 19.75
N ASP A 284 27.55 13.38 19.49
CA ASP A 284 27.77 14.38 20.53
C ASP A 284 26.53 14.39 21.46
N SER A 285 26.66 13.79 22.64
CA SER A 285 25.56 13.66 23.61
C SER A 285 24.89 15.00 23.92
N GLN A 286 25.62 16.12 23.83
CA GLN A 286 25.06 17.46 23.99
C GLN A 286 24.15 17.86 22.84
N GLN A 287 24.51 17.52 21.59
CA GLN A 287 23.67 17.77 20.41
C GLN A 287 22.38 16.96 20.45
N ILE A 288 22.45 15.70 20.89
CA ILE A 288 21.27 14.84 21.08
C ILE A 288 20.31 15.46 22.11
N ILE A 289 20.82 15.93 23.25
CA ILE A 289 20.02 16.58 24.30
C ILE A 289 19.40 17.89 23.78
N ALA A 290 20.20 18.73 23.12
CA ALA A 290 19.74 20.00 22.57
C ALA A 290 18.65 19.83 21.49
N TYR A 291 18.86 18.88 20.56
CA TYR A 291 17.89 18.55 19.52
C TYR A 291 16.59 17.98 20.13
N ASN A 292 16.68 17.12 21.15
CA ASN A 292 15.50 16.61 21.85
C ASN A 292 14.70 17.73 22.53
N TYR A 293 15.36 18.66 23.23
CA TYR A 293 14.68 19.80 23.85
C TYR A 293 13.92 20.63 22.80
N ARG A 294 14.54 20.87 21.65
CA ARG A 294 13.89 21.61 20.55
C ARG A 294 12.72 20.85 19.94
N LEU A 295 12.83 19.53 19.74
CA LEU A 295 11.70 18.71 19.27
C LEU A 295 10.52 18.74 20.25
N GLN A 296 10.79 18.73 21.56
CA GLN A 296 9.74 18.88 22.56
C GLN A 296 9.07 20.26 22.47
N GLN A 297 9.85 21.33 22.27
CA GLN A 297 9.30 22.67 22.07
C GLN A 297 8.43 22.76 20.80
N ILE A 298 8.88 22.19 19.67
CA ILE A 298 8.09 22.16 18.43
C ILE A 298 6.78 21.38 18.65
N ASN A 299 6.84 20.26 19.38
CA ASN A 299 5.66 19.47 19.71
C ASN A 299 4.66 20.24 20.60
N THR A 300 5.14 20.97 21.62
CA THR A 300 4.28 21.79 22.49
C THR A 300 3.66 22.97 21.73
N GLU A 301 4.44 23.66 20.89
CA GLU A 301 3.97 24.76 20.04
C GLU A 301 2.92 24.28 19.02
N ALA A 302 3.16 23.15 18.35
CA ALA A 302 2.21 22.57 17.41
C ALA A 302 0.91 22.11 18.08
N THR A 303 1.00 21.54 19.29
CA THR A 303 -0.19 21.15 20.09
C THR A 303 -0.98 22.38 20.55
N ALA A 304 -0.31 23.44 20.99
CA ALA A 304 -0.96 24.69 21.37
C ALA A 304 -1.65 25.36 20.17
N PHE A 305 -1.01 25.33 18.99
CA PHE A 305 -1.61 25.83 17.75
C PHE A 305 -2.82 25.01 17.31
N LEU A 306 -2.76 23.67 17.44
CA LEU A 306 -3.90 22.79 17.20
C LEU A 306 -5.08 23.16 18.10
N ASN A 307 -4.86 23.34 19.41
CA ASN A 307 -5.93 23.71 20.33
C ASN A 307 -6.60 25.04 19.93
N LYS A 308 -5.81 26.05 19.55
CA LYS A 308 -6.35 27.33 19.01
C LYS A 308 -7.19 27.12 17.75
N CYS A 309 -6.78 26.22 16.85
CA CYS A 309 -7.56 25.93 15.65
C CYS A 309 -8.87 25.19 15.98
N LEU A 310 -8.86 24.28 16.96
CA LEU A 310 -10.06 23.59 17.44
C LEU A 310 -11.03 24.55 18.13
N GLU A 311 -10.54 25.52 18.90
CA GLU A 311 -11.36 26.59 19.49
C GLU A 311 -12.03 27.45 18.40
N ARG A 312 -11.29 27.82 17.35
CA ARG A 312 -11.85 28.55 16.19
C ARG A 312 -12.93 27.73 15.47
N LEU A 313 -12.69 26.43 15.24
CA LEU A 313 -13.69 25.54 14.64
C LEU A 313 -14.92 25.39 15.54
N GLN A 314 -14.73 25.32 16.86
CA GLN A 314 -15.83 25.26 17.82
C GLN A 314 -16.68 26.54 17.78
N ALA A 315 -16.06 27.72 17.62
CA ALA A 315 -16.77 28.99 17.48
C ALA A 315 -17.65 29.07 16.22
N GLU A 316 -17.30 28.36 15.14
CA GLU A 316 -18.08 28.33 13.89
C GLU A 316 -19.23 27.30 13.91
N GLY A 317 -19.28 26.40 14.90
CA GLY A 317 -20.30 25.36 15.03
C GLY A 317 -19.77 23.94 15.29
N GLY A 318 -18.46 23.79 15.57
CA GLY A 318 -17.86 22.49 15.88
C GLY A 318 -17.69 21.60 14.64
N PRO A 319 -17.82 20.25 14.76
CA PRO A 319 -17.60 19.33 13.64
C PRO A 319 -18.61 19.52 12.49
N ASP A 320 -19.82 20.01 12.80
CA ASP A 320 -20.90 20.20 11.82
C ASP A 320 -20.93 21.62 11.24
N ALA A 321 -19.95 22.47 11.53
CA ALA A 321 -19.92 23.88 11.12
C ALA A 321 -20.10 24.07 9.61
N VAL A 322 -19.46 23.23 8.79
CA VAL A 322 -19.58 23.28 7.32
C VAL A 322 -20.98 22.89 6.87
N VAL A 323 -21.60 21.88 7.48
CA VAL A 323 -22.96 21.44 7.14
C VAL A 323 -23.97 22.54 7.45
N LEU A 324 -23.90 23.11 8.66
CA LEU A 324 -24.78 24.21 9.07
C LEU A 324 -24.62 25.45 8.18
N ALA A 325 -23.39 25.80 7.82
CA ALA A 325 -23.14 26.93 6.93
C ALA A 325 -23.60 26.63 5.48
N GLN A 326 -23.51 25.38 5.04
CA GLN A 326 -23.99 24.94 3.74
C GLN A 326 -25.52 25.03 3.66
N GLU A 327 -26.24 24.62 4.70
CA GLU A 327 -27.70 24.74 4.80
C GLU A 327 -28.15 26.20 4.68
N ALA A 328 -27.56 27.10 5.47
CA ALA A 328 -27.85 28.53 5.42
C ALA A 328 -27.57 29.14 4.03
N TYR A 329 -26.51 28.68 3.36
CA TYR A 329 -26.19 29.10 2.00
C TYR A 329 -27.23 28.60 0.98
N MET A 330 -27.67 27.34 1.09
CA MET A 330 -28.71 26.79 0.21
C MET A 330 -30.05 27.52 0.41
N GLU A 331 -30.40 27.85 1.65
CA GLU A 331 -31.58 28.66 1.96
C GLU A 331 -31.51 30.06 1.33
N ALA A 332 -30.36 30.73 1.42
CA ALA A 332 -30.18 32.03 0.76
C ALA A 332 -30.34 31.93 -0.78
N LYS A 333 -29.86 30.84 -1.40
CA LYS A 333 -30.05 30.59 -2.84
C LYS A 333 -31.51 30.33 -3.22
N THR A 334 -32.23 29.53 -2.43
CA THR A 334 -33.64 29.25 -2.70
C THR A 334 -34.47 30.53 -2.54
N ASN A 335 -34.16 31.38 -1.56
CA ASN A 335 -34.82 32.66 -1.37
C ASN A 335 -34.66 33.60 -2.57
N ILE A 336 -33.44 33.72 -3.13
CA ILE A 336 -33.20 34.49 -4.37
C ILE A 336 -33.96 33.88 -5.55
N SER A 337 -33.87 32.56 -5.74
CA SER A 337 -34.51 31.86 -6.86
C SER A 337 -36.03 31.99 -6.82
N ASN A 338 -36.63 31.89 -5.64
CA ASN A 338 -38.05 32.08 -5.42
C ASN A 338 -38.46 33.51 -5.76
N TRP A 339 -37.75 34.51 -5.24
CA TRP A 339 -38.05 35.92 -5.50
C TRP A 339 -37.96 36.28 -6.99
N VAL A 340 -36.90 35.84 -7.67
CA VAL A 340 -36.69 36.04 -9.12
C VAL A 340 -37.82 35.42 -9.96
N ARG A 341 -38.40 34.30 -9.50
CA ARG A 341 -39.51 33.63 -10.19
C ARG A 341 -40.87 34.28 -9.93
N THR A 342 -41.05 34.92 -8.76
CA THR A 342 -42.36 35.43 -8.32
C THR A 342 -42.61 36.90 -8.64
N GLU A 343 -41.57 37.74 -8.71
CA GLU A 343 -41.71 39.19 -8.88
C GLU A 343 -41.21 39.68 -10.24
N GLU A 344 -42.05 40.43 -10.96
CA GLU A 344 -41.68 41.07 -12.22
C GLU A 344 -40.62 42.17 -11.99
N GLY A 345 -39.58 42.20 -12.83
CA GLY A 345 -38.45 43.13 -12.69
C GLY A 345 -37.41 42.75 -11.63
N ALA A 346 -37.60 41.66 -10.88
CA ALA A 346 -36.64 41.15 -9.90
C ALA A 346 -35.29 40.76 -10.52
N THR A 347 -35.29 40.21 -11.74
CA THR A 347 -34.07 39.87 -12.50
C THR A 347 -33.20 41.10 -12.76
N ALA A 348 -33.76 42.17 -13.33
CA ALA A 348 -33.05 43.40 -13.63
C ALA A 348 -32.58 44.13 -12.36
N ALA A 349 -33.40 44.10 -11.29
CA ALA A 349 -33.02 44.63 -9.98
C ALA A 349 -31.82 43.88 -9.37
N LEU A 350 -31.81 42.55 -9.47
CA LEU A 350 -30.70 41.70 -9.02
C LEU A 350 -29.43 41.96 -9.82
N GLU A 351 -29.52 41.97 -11.16
CA GLU A 351 -28.38 42.23 -12.06
C GLU A 351 -27.71 43.57 -11.72
N ASN A 352 -28.49 44.65 -11.56
CA ASN A 352 -27.96 45.98 -11.21
C ASN A 352 -27.25 46.01 -9.84
N VAL A 353 -27.82 45.32 -8.85
CA VAL A 353 -27.18 45.19 -7.52
C VAL A 353 -25.88 44.41 -7.60
N VAL A 354 -25.90 43.25 -8.27
CA VAL A 354 -24.74 42.36 -8.41
C VAL A 354 -23.61 43.04 -9.16
N ILE A 355 -23.88 43.80 -10.24
CA ILE A 355 -22.85 44.59 -10.96
C ILE A 355 -22.14 45.56 -10.00
N GLY A 356 -22.90 46.28 -9.15
CA GLY A 356 -22.29 47.18 -8.16
C GLY A 356 -21.49 46.45 -7.07
N MET A 357 -21.96 45.28 -6.62
CA MET A 357 -21.23 44.45 -5.66
C MET A 357 -19.93 43.90 -6.25
N LEU A 358 -19.95 43.45 -7.50
CA LEU A 358 -18.78 42.98 -8.25
C LEU A 358 -17.76 44.10 -8.50
N CYS A 359 -18.22 45.33 -8.80
CA CYS A 359 -17.34 46.49 -8.95
C CYS A 359 -16.59 46.80 -7.64
N ASN A 360 -17.32 46.86 -6.52
CA ASN A 360 -16.73 47.05 -5.19
C ASN A 360 -15.77 45.93 -4.81
N LEU A 361 -16.11 44.69 -5.17
CA LEU A 361 -15.26 43.53 -4.91
C LEU A 361 -13.97 43.59 -5.73
N ASN A 362 -14.05 43.95 -7.02
CA ASN A 362 -12.87 44.09 -7.86
C ASN A 362 -11.93 45.18 -7.35
N ARG A 363 -12.46 46.31 -6.86
CA ARG A 363 -11.66 47.34 -6.21
C ARG A 363 -10.92 46.82 -4.98
N ARG A 364 -11.60 46.05 -4.11
CA ARG A 364 -10.97 45.40 -2.95
C ARG A 364 -9.88 44.42 -3.37
N TYR A 365 -10.13 43.66 -4.42
CA TYR A 365 -9.16 42.73 -4.98
C TYR A 365 -7.91 43.47 -5.49
N LEU A 366 -8.08 44.53 -6.29
CA LEU A 366 -7.00 45.39 -6.76
C LEU A 366 -6.18 46.01 -5.63
N MET A 367 -6.83 46.44 -4.54
CA MET A 367 -6.09 46.95 -3.36
C MET A 367 -5.21 45.86 -2.73
N LEU A 368 -5.71 44.63 -2.66
CA LEU A 368 -4.95 43.49 -2.14
C LEU A 368 -3.80 43.10 -3.08
N GLU A 369 -4.04 43.08 -4.39
CA GLU A 369 -3.01 42.79 -5.39
C GLU A 369 -1.91 43.85 -5.40
N ASN A 370 -2.25 45.14 -5.30
CA ASN A 370 -1.27 46.22 -5.18
C ASN A 370 -0.45 46.11 -3.90
N GLY A 371 -1.08 45.74 -2.78
CA GLY A 371 -0.38 45.44 -1.53
C GLY A 371 0.60 44.27 -1.67
N ALA A 372 0.18 43.20 -2.35
CA ALA A 372 1.03 42.05 -2.63
C ALA A 372 2.19 42.38 -3.58
N GLN A 373 1.96 43.18 -4.61
CA GLN A 373 2.99 43.67 -5.51
C GLN A 373 4.03 44.52 -4.78
N SER A 374 3.56 45.41 -3.89
CA SER A 374 4.43 46.29 -3.09
C SER A 374 5.26 45.52 -2.05
N ALA A 375 4.76 44.38 -1.57
CA ALA A 375 5.47 43.54 -0.60
C ALA A 375 6.68 42.82 -1.21
N GLY A 376 6.70 42.56 -2.53
CA GLY A 376 7.83 41.92 -3.22
C GLY A 376 8.27 40.61 -2.56
N ASP A 377 9.56 40.51 -2.21
CA ASP A 377 10.13 39.31 -1.58
C ASP A 377 9.54 39.01 -0.18
N CYS A 378 8.98 40.02 0.50
CA CYS A 378 8.32 39.86 1.80
C CYS A 378 6.92 39.25 1.68
N LEU A 379 6.39 39.04 0.46
CA LEU A 379 5.06 38.47 0.23
C LEU A 379 4.91 37.08 0.87
N VAL A 380 5.99 36.31 0.95
CA VAL A 380 5.99 34.99 1.59
C VAL A 380 5.54 35.03 3.06
N ASP A 381 5.84 36.12 3.76
CA ASP A 381 5.55 36.32 5.18
C ASP A 381 4.36 37.27 5.42
N LEU A 382 3.68 37.73 4.35
CA LEU A 382 2.54 38.65 4.45
C LEU A 382 1.31 37.94 5.02
N THR A 383 0.86 38.40 6.19
CA THR A 383 -0.34 37.90 6.87
C THR A 383 -1.38 38.99 7.11
N SER A 384 -2.65 38.61 7.09
CA SER A 384 -3.79 39.45 7.44
C SER A 384 -3.79 39.80 8.94
N ARG A 385 -4.64 40.74 9.35
CA ARG A 385 -4.82 41.10 10.78
C ARG A 385 -5.25 39.91 11.64
N GLU A 386 -5.91 38.93 11.04
CA GLU A 386 -6.39 37.71 11.71
C GLU A 386 -5.34 36.58 11.72
N GLY A 387 -4.17 36.85 11.12
CA GLY A 387 -3.04 35.92 11.02
C GLY A 387 -3.14 34.93 9.87
N GLU A 388 -4.06 35.14 8.92
CA GLU A 388 -4.20 34.32 7.71
C GLU A 388 -3.16 34.73 6.66
N TRP A 389 -2.73 33.79 5.81
CA TRP A 389 -1.76 34.11 4.77
C TRP A 389 -2.45 34.84 3.61
N PHE A 390 -1.76 35.79 2.96
CA PHE A 390 -2.37 36.63 1.93
C PHE A 390 -3.09 35.85 0.80
N LEU A 391 -2.64 34.62 0.50
CA LEU A 391 -3.24 33.77 -0.51
C LEU A 391 -4.66 33.33 -0.14
N ASP A 392 -4.92 33.10 1.15
CA ASP A 392 -6.25 32.71 1.65
C ASP A 392 -7.25 33.88 1.47
N ASP A 393 -6.80 35.12 1.73
CA ASP A 393 -7.59 36.34 1.48
C ASP A 393 -7.91 36.52 -0.02
N MET A 394 -6.91 36.34 -0.88
CA MET A 394 -7.08 36.40 -2.34
C MET A 394 -8.09 35.34 -2.82
N SER A 395 -7.92 34.09 -2.38
CA SER A 395 -8.83 33.00 -2.72
C SER A 395 -10.26 33.27 -2.26
N SER A 396 -10.43 33.80 -1.04
CA SER A 396 -11.74 34.16 -0.46
C SER A 396 -12.46 35.25 -1.26
N LEU A 397 -11.76 36.34 -1.62
CA LEU A 397 -12.36 37.42 -2.42
C LEU A 397 -12.68 36.95 -3.84
N SER A 398 -11.79 36.18 -4.46
CA SER A 398 -12.01 35.63 -5.80
C SER A 398 -13.22 34.69 -5.84
N MET A 399 -13.42 33.87 -4.80
CA MET A 399 -14.57 32.97 -4.70
C MET A 399 -15.89 33.76 -4.58
N GLN A 400 -15.88 34.87 -3.85
CA GLN A 400 -17.04 35.75 -3.75
C GLN A 400 -17.41 36.38 -5.10
N ALA A 401 -16.42 36.71 -5.95
CA ALA A 401 -16.67 37.19 -7.31
C ALA A 401 -17.38 36.13 -8.16
N VAL A 402 -16.89 34.89 -8.13
CA VAL A 402 -17.48 33.76 -8.88
C VAL A 402 -18.90 33.47 -8.41
N GLU A 403 -19.16 33.55 -7.10
CA GLU A 403 -20.50 33.34 -6.55
C GLU A 403 -21.48 34.41 -7.03
N LEU A 404 -21.10 35.69 -6.96
CA LEU A 404 -21.94 36.80 -7.42
C LEU A 404 -22.24 36.69 -8.93
N LEU A 405 -21.23 36.33 -9.74
CA LEU A 405 -21.44 36.07 -11.18
C LEU A 405 -22.40 34.90 -11.44
N SER A 406 -22.47 33.91 -10.55
CA SER A 406 -23.37 32.76 -10.70
C SER A 406 -24.86 33.11 -10.53
N LEU A 407 -25.18 34.27 -9.95
CA LEU A 407 -26.56 34.76 -9.78
C LEU A 407 -27.11 35.42 -11.05
N LEU A 408 -26.25 35.76 -12.00
CA LEU A 408 -26.66 36.42 -13.23
C LEU A 408 -27.21 35.38 -14.21
N PRO A 409 -28.33 35.66 -14.91
CA PRO A 409 -28.85 34.79 -15.96
C PRO A 409 -27.96 34.92 -17.21
N LEU A 410 -26.84 34.20 -17.21
CA LEU A 410 -25.83 34.24 -18.27
C LEU A 410 -26.17 33.32 -19.45
N GLN A 411 -27.09 32.37 -19.28
CA GLN A 411 -27.52 31.44 -20.35
C GLN A 411 -28.24 32.17 -21.49
N SER A 412 -29.08 33.16 -21.16
CA SER A 412 -29.75 34.00 -22.17
C SER A 412 -28.80 34.93 -22.93
N ALA A 413 -27.66 35.32 -22.32
CA ALA A 413 -26.67 36.19 -22.97
C ALA A 413 -25.77 35.47 -23.99
N SER A 414 -25.71 34.14 -23.96
CA SER A 414 -24.93 33.35 -24.94
C SER A 414 -25.41 33.51 -26.38
N VAL A 415 -26.64 33.99 -26.58
CA VAL A 415 -27.27 34.22 -27.89
C VAL A 415 -26.90 35.60 -28.48
N ASP A 416 -26.68 36.61 -27.62
CA ASP A 416 -26.49 38.01 -28.04
C ASP A 416 -25.02 38.51 -27.93
N ASP A 417 -24.21 37.97 -27.01
CA ASP A 417 -22.80 38.35 -26.84
C ASP A 417 -21.93 37.16 -26.37
N ALA A 418 -21.25 36.51 -27.32
CA ALA A 418 -20.37 35.36 -27.07
C ALA A 418 -19.15 35.68 -26.18
N ALA A 419 -18.79 36.96 -26.00
CA ALA A 419 -17.63 37.35 -25.19
C ALA A 419 -17.90 37.27 -23.68
N LEU A 420 -19.15 37.45 -23.23
CA LEU A 420 -19.50 37.48 -21.81
C LEU A 420 -19.29 36.11 -21.12
N PRO A 421 -19.75 34.97 -21.66
CA PRO A 421 -19.48 33.66 -21.08
C PRO A 421 -17.97 33.36 -20.98
N VAL A 422 -17.17 33.76 -21.97
CA VAL A 422 -15.71 33.56 -21.97
C VAL A 422 -15.05 34.38 -20.87
N ALA A 423 -15.45 35.64 -20.69
CA ALA A 423 -14.93 36.49 -19.61
C ALA A 423 -15.28 35.94 -18.21
N VAL A 424 -16.50 35.44 -18.02
CA VAL A 424 -16.91 34.80 -16.76
C VAL A 424 -16.13 33.51 -16.51
N GLU A 425 -15.87 32.71 -17.54
CA GLU A 425 -15.05 31.51 -17.41
C GLU A 425 -13.59 31.85 -17.09
N CYS A 426 -13.07 32.96 -17.63
CA CYS A 426 -11.74 33.47 -17.27
C CYS A 426 -11.64 33.83 -15.77
N VAL A 427 -12.69 34.44 -15.20
CA VAL A 427 -12.75 34.72 -13.75
C VAL A 427 -12.77 33.41 -12.94
N ARG A 428 -13.52 32.40 -13.40
CA ARG A 428 -13.57 31.09 -12.75
C ARG A 428 -12.23 30.37 -12.81
N ASN A 429 -11.55 30.38 -13.94
CA ASN A 429 -10.23 29.77 -14.10
C ASN A 429 -9.17 30.48 -13.24
N ALA A 430 -9.20 31.80 -13.14
CA ALA A 430 -8.36 32.56 -12.22
C ALA A 430 -8.62 32.16 -10.75
N ASN A 431 -9.89 32.02 -10.36
CA ASN A 431 -10.26 31.54 -9.02
C ASN A 431 -9.75 30.13 -8.73
N LEU A 432 -9.90 29.24 -9.71
CA LEU A 432 -9.45 27.87 -9.58
C LEU A 432 -7.91 27.77 -9.54
N LEU A 433 -7.18 28.68 -10.17
CA LEU A 433 -5.72 28.74 -10.08
C LEU A 433 -5.25 29.09 -8.67
N LEU A 434 -5.91 30.05 -8.02
CA LEU A 434 -5.68 30.36 -6.60
C LEU A 434 -6.02 29.16 -5.71
N ALA A 435 -7.13 28.48 -5.98
CA ALA A 435 -7.52 27.28 -5.25
C ALA A 435 -6.47 26.16 -5.37
N ASP A 436 -5.89 25.96 -6.56
CA ASP A 436 -4.82 24.99 -6.78
C ASP A 436 -3.54 25.37 -6.03
N LEU A 437 -3.18 26.65 -5.94
CA LEU A 437 -2.04 27.13 -5.15
C LEU A 437 -2.27 26.92 -3.63
N VAL A 438 -3.49 27.16 -3.14
CA VAL A 438 -3.87 26.85 -1.75
C VAL A 438 -3.77 25.35 -1.51
N GLN A 439 -4.28 24.54 -2.44
CA GLN A 439 -4.26 23.08 -2.35
C GLN A 439 -2.84 22.50 -2.42
N LEU A 440 -1.95 23.10 -3.22
CA LEU A 440 -0.53 22.76 -3.30
C LEU A 440 0.13 22.90 -1.92
N ASN A 441 -0.07 24.04 -1.24
CA ASN A 441 0.49 24.28 0.08
C ASN A 441 -0.12 23.36 1.14
N TYR A 442 -1.43 23.08 1.05
CA TYR A 442 -2.11 22.14 1.94
C TYR A 442 -1.55 20.72 1.78
N ASN A 443 -1.53 20.19 0.55
CA ASN A 443 -1.06 18.84 0.25
C ASN A 443 0.43 18.65 0.56
N PHE A 444 1.25 19.69 0.33
CA PHE A 444 2.65 19.64 0.73
C PHE A 444 2.79 19.43 2.24
N ASN A 445 2.08 20.21 3.05
CA ASN A 445 2.17 20.15 4.51
C ASN A 445 1.57 18.85 5.07
N THR A 446 0.44 18.37 4.53
CA THR A 446 -0.29 17.23 5.09
C THR A 446 0.15 15.87 4.53
N ILE A 447 0.76 15.82 3.33
CA ILE A 447 1.09 14.57 2.63
C ILE A 447 2.60 14.48 2.33
N ILE A 448 3.13 15.41 1.54
CA ILE A 448 4.50 15.29 1.00
C ILE A 448 5.56 15.45 2.08
N LEU A 449 5.49 16.50 2.89
CA LEU A 449 6.48 16.78 3.92
C LEU A 449 6.55 15.68 4.99
N PRO A 450 5.43 15.19 5.57
CA PRO A 450 5.48 14.08 6.51
C PRO A 450 6.09 12.81 5.93
N GLU A 451 5.73 12.46 4.68
CA GLU A 451 6.26 11.24 4.04
C GLU A 451 7.74 11.40 3.67
N ALA A 452 8.17 12.59 3.20
CA ALA A 452 9.58 12.89 2.94
C ALA A 452 10.43 12.81 4.21
N LEU A 453 9.97 13.43 5.31
CA LEU A 453 10.64 13.33 6.59
C LEU A 453 10.75 11.87 7.03
N LYS A 454 9.65 11.13 7.04
CA LYS A 454 9.63 9.71 7.40
C LYS A 454 10.66 8.90 6.59
N LYS A 455 10.61 8.98 5.25
CA LYS A 455 11.48 8.22 4.35
C LYS A 455 12.97 8.54 4.49
N VAL A 456 13.30 9.82 4.69
CA VAL A 456 14.69 10.25 4.87
C VAL A 456 15.21 9.90 6.26
N HIS A 457 14.39 10.03 7.32
CA HIS A 457 14.76 9.64 8.69
C HIS A 457 14.95 8.12 8.82
N SER A 458 14.08 7.34 8.15
CA SER A 458 14.15 5.89 8.15
C SER A 458 15.25 5.32 7.26
N GLU A 459 15.96 6.15 6.49
CA GLU A 459 16.96 5.72 5.50
C GLU A 459 16.39 4.77 4.43
N ASP A 460 15.18 5.06 3.91
CA ASP A 460 14.60 4.26 2.83
C ASP A 460 15.55 4.27 1.60
N PRO A 461 16.07 3.11 1.16
CA PRO A 461 17.08 3.06 0.11
C PRO A 461 16.60 3.68 -1.20
N SER A 462 15.32 3.47 -1.53
CA SER A 462 14.74 4.01 -2.77
C SER A 462 14.59 5.52 -2.73
N ALA A 463 14.27 6.10 -1.57
CA ALA A 463 14.18 7.54 -1.40
C ALA A 463 15.55 8.21 -1.44
N LEU A 464 16.56 7.63 -0.76
CA LEU A 464 17.92 8.17 -0.77
C LEU A 464 18.56 8.10 -2.17
N LEU A 465 18.38 7.00 -2.88
CA LEU A 465 18.82 6.87 -4.28
C LEU A 465 18.15 7.93 -5.17
N MET A 466 16.84 8.12 -5.05
CA MET A 466 16.11 9.14 -5.82
C MET A 466 16.63 10.56 -5.52
N ILE A 467 16.91 10.89 -4.26
CA ILE A 467 17.48 12.21 -3.89
C ILE A 467 18.85 12.38 -4.54
N ASN A 468 19.68 11.34 -4.56
CA ASN A 468 20.99 11.38 -5.20
C ASN A 468 20.87 11.54 -6.73
N GLU A 469 19.94 10.83 -7.38
CA GLU A 469 19.65 10.99 -8.81
C GLU A 469 19.17 12.41 -9.16
N LEU A 470 18.31 13.00 -8.32
CA LEU A 470 17.89 14.40 -8.46
C LEU A 470 19.07 15.35 -8.35
N ASN A 471 19.94 15.17 -7.36
CA ASN A 471 21.15 15.97 -7.21
C ASN A 471 22.08 15.82 -8.42
N ASN A 472 22.19 14.61 -8.98
CA ASN A 472 22.96 14.39 -10.21
C ASN A 472 22.35 15.14 -11.42
N VAL A 473 21.02 15.19 -11.54
CA VAL A 473 20.37 16.02 -12.58
C VAL A 473 20.76 17.50 -12.43
N ILE A 474 20.79 18.01 -11.20
CA ILE A 474 21.16 19.39 -10.89
C ILE A 474 22.64 19.65 -11.18
N MET A 475 23.55 18.80 -10.67
CA MET A 475 25.00 18.96 -10.82
C MET A 475 25.48 18.83 -12.26
N ASN A 476 24.74 18.10 -13.10
CA ASN A 476 25.04 18.00 -14.53
C ASN A 476 24.55 19.22 -15.34
N THR A 477 23.91 20.20 -14.72
CA THR A 477 23.53 21.45 -15.40
C THR A 477 24.78 22.31 -15.63
N PRO A 478 25.01 22.86 -16.85
CA PRO A 478 26.24 23.59 -17.18
C PRO A 478 26.58 24.75 -16.25
N ILE A 479 25.56 25.38 -15.67
CA ILE A 479 25.67 26.48 -14.71
C ILE A 479 24.78 26.20 -13.49
N PRO A 480 25.11 26.75 -12.30
CA PRO A 480 24.27 26.63 -11.10
C PRO A 480 22.85 27.17 -11.32
N LEU A 481 21.85 26.55 -10.68
CA LEU A 481 20.44 26.93 -10.88
C LEU A 481 20.14 28.41 -10.56
N ASN A 482 20.78 28.97 -9.53
CA ASN A 482 20.63 30.39 -9.19
C ASN A 482 21.17 31.31 -10.28
N GLU A 483 22.28 30.94 -10.91
CA GLU A 483 22.85 31.69 -12.03
C GLU A 483 21.95 31.58 -13.27
N LEU A 484 21.45 30.38 -13.57
CA LEU A 484 20.47 30.16 -14.64
C LEU A 484 19.21 31.02 -14.44
N LEU A 485 18.68 31.08 -13.22
CA LEU A 485 17.53 31.94 -12.88
C LEU A 485 17.86 33.41 -13.09
N THR A 486 19.05 33.86 -12.68
CA THR A 486 19.48 35.25 -12.88
C THR A 486 19.58 35.60 -14.37
N GLN A 487 20.07 34.69 -15.20
CA GLN A 487 20.13 34.85 -16.66
C GLN A 487 18.74 34.85 -17.29
N LEU A 488 17.83 33.96 -16.86
CA LEU A 488 16.44 33.95 -17.31
C LEU A 488 15.68 35.23 -16.90
N GLU A 489 15.91 35.74 -15.69
CA GLU A 489 15.35 37.02 -15.24
C GLU A 489 15.89 38.20 -16.05
N MET A 490 17.18 38.20 -16.38
CA MET A 490 17.76 39.18 -17.29
C MET A 490 17.10 39.09 -18.66
N HIS A 491 16.96 37.88 -19.21
CA HIS A 491 16.29 37.66 -20.48
C HIS A 491 14.85 38.19 -20.48
N PHE A 492 14.09 37.88 -19.44
CA PHE A 492 12.73 38.39 -19.24
C PHE A 492 12.68 39.92 -19.23
N ARG A 493 13.56 40.61 -18.50
CA ARG A 493 13.57 42.09 -18.43
C ARG A 493 13.87 42.73 -19.78
N TYR A 494 14.80 42.18 -20.56
CA TYR A 494 15.11 42.69 -21.90
C TYR A 494 13.92 42.54 -22.86
N LEU A 495 13.21 41.41 -22.80
CA LEU A 495 11.98 41.23 -23.59
C LEU A 495 10.86 42.19 -23.16
N VAL A 496 10.72 42.49 -21.87
CA VAL A 496 9.75 43.51 -21.39
C VAL A 496 10.09 44.90 -21.94
N MET A 497 11.38 45.19 -22.15
CA MET A 497 11.85 46.44 -22.74
C MET A 497 11.88 46.43 -24.28
N ASP A 498 11.39 45.37 -24.94
CA ASP A 498 11.47 45.16 -26.39
C ASP A 498 12.91 45.28 -26.94
N MET A 499 13.91 44.74 -26.21
CA MET A 499 15.33 44.74 -26.61
C MET A 499 15.89 43.32 -26.82
N GLU A 500 16.92 43.20 -27.66
CA GLU A 500 17.68 41.94 -27.80
C GLU A 500 18.41 41.59 -26.51
N SER A 501 18.23 40.35 -26.04
CA SER A 501 18.78 39.91 -24.77
C SER A 501 20.14 39.23 -24.93
N PRO A 502 21.15 39.60 -24.12
CA PRO A 502 22.43 38.91 -24.08
C PRO A 502 22.37 37.50 -23.43
N ALA A 503 21.26 37.15 -22.79
CA ALA A 503 21.07 35.91 -22.04
C ALA A 503 20.08 34.93 -22.72
N SER A 504 19.85 35.07 -24.03
CA SER A 504 18.90 34.23 -24.78
C SER A 504 19.23 32.73 -24.75
N GLY A 505 20.51 32.36 -24.59
CA GLY A 505 20.95 30.97 -24.44
C GLY A 505 20.45 30.27 -23.17
N ALA A 506 19.99 31.01 -22.16
CA ALA A 506 19.52 30.44 -20.89
C ALA A 506 18.29 29.53 -21.06
N GLN A 507 17.41 29.81 -22.02
CA GLN A 507 16.23 28.98 -22.29
C GLN A 507 16.60 27.57 -22.79
N ILE A 508 17.69 27.43 -23.54
CA ILE A 508 18.19 26.12 -24.01
C ILE A 508 18.62 25.28 -22.82
N VAL A 509 19.38 25.88 -21.89
CA VAL A 509 19.84 25.21 -20.66
C VAL A 509 18.64 24.80 -19.79
N ALA A 510 17.62 25.65 -19.67
CA ALA A 510 16.39 25.34 -18.95
C ALA A 510 15.60 24.18 -19.59
N ALA A 511 15.54 24.13 -20.93
CA ALA A 511 14.90 23.04 -21.66
C ALA A 511 15.63 21.70 -21.50
N GLU A 512 16.96 21.70 -21.51
CA GLU A 512 17.78 20.50 -21.25
C GLU A 512 17.62 19.99 -19.80
N LEU A 513 17.55 20.90 -18.83
CA LEU A 513 17.26 20.55 -17.44
C LEU A 513 15.86 19.94 -17.31
N ARG A 514 14.84 20.55 -17.95
CA ARG A 514 13.47 20.03 -18.00
C ARG A 514 13.44 18.59 -18.54
N ALA A 515 14.09 18.33 -19.67
CA ALA A 515 14.13 17.00 -20.28
C ALA A 515 14.78 15.93 -19.38
N ARG A 516 15.87 16.28 -18.69
CA ARG A 516 16.52 15.38 -17.73
C ARG A 516 15.66 15.10 -16.50
N TYR A 517 14.98 16.12 -15.99
CA TYR A 517 14.06 15.98 -14.87
C TYR A 517 12.83 15.14 -15.23
N GLU A 518 12.25 15.32 -16.42
CA GLU A 518 11.14 14.49 -16.92
C GLU A 518 11.55 13.02 -17.10
N LYS A 519 12.78 12.76 -17.56
CA LYS A 519 13.33 11.40 -17.64
C LYS A 519 13.45 10.75 -16.25
N LEU A 520 13.80 11.53 -15.22
CA LEU A 520 13.82 11.05 -13.83
C LEU A 520 12.41 10.70 -13.32
N LEU A 521 11.35 11.29 -13.89
CA LEU A 521 9.95 11.00 -13.54
C LEU A 521 9.36 9.81 -14.33
N SER A 522 9.84 9.48 -15.54
CA SER A 522 9.36 8.35 -16.38
C SER A 522 9.89 6.95 -16.00
N PRO A 523 9.04 5.95 -15.69
CA PRO A 523 9.47 4.65 -15.14
C PRO A 523 10.47 3.94 -16.08
N PRO A 524 11.48 3.24 -15.55
CA PRO A 524 12.35 2.39 -16.36
C PRO A 524 11.50 1.28 -17.00
N ALA A 525 11.75 0.98 -18.27
CA ALA A 525 10.95 0.06 -19.09
C ALA A 525 10.86 -1.39 -18.55
N GLU A 526 11.63 -1.73 -17.50
CA GLU A 526 11.83 -3.09 -16.99
C GLU A 526 11.24 -3.35 -15.59
N SER A 527 10.65 -2.36 -14.90
CA SER A 527 10.09 -2.54 -13.54
C SER A 527 8.58 -2.34 -13.49
N GLU A 528 7.83 -3.41 -13.19
CA GLU A 528 6.36 -3.38 -12.98
C GLU A 528 5.94 -2.67 -11.67
N SER A 529 6.85 -2.43 -10.72
CA SER A 529 6.57 -1.73 -9.45
C SER A 529 7.30 -0.39 -9.34
N GLN A 530 6.55 0.69 -9.05
CA GLN A 530 7.14 2.01 -8.76
C GLN A 530 7.74 2.01 -7.35
N SER A 531 9.00 2.43 -7.22
CA SER A 531 9.67 2.54 -5.92
C SER A 531 9.06 3.66 -5.06
N ALA A 532 9.13 3.53 -3.74
CA ALA A 532 8.56 4.51 -2.81
C ALA A 532 9.18 5.90 -2.97
N GLY A 533 10.51 5.98 -3.15
CA GLY A 533 11.21 7.23 -3.42
C GLY A 533 10.74 7.92 -4.70
N ARG A 534 10.48 7.15 -5.75
CA ARG A 534 9.98 7.68 -7.03
C ARG A 534 8.53 8.16 -6.92
N MET A 535 7.67 7.40 -6.24
CA MET A 535 6.29 7.84 -5.97
C MET A 535 6.27 9.15 -5.16
N LEU A 536 7.18 9.31 -4.20
CA LEU A 536 7.34 10.56 -3.45
C LEU A 536 7.71 11.73 -4.39
N LEU A 537 8.70 11.55 -5.27
CA LEU A 537 9.09 12.58 -6.24
C LEU A 537 7.96 12.90 -7.23
N MET A 538 7.26 11.88 -7.74
CA MET A 538 6.10 12.06 -8.63
C MET A 538 4.95 12.77 -7.93
N GLY A 539 4.65 12.41 -6.68
CA GLY A 539 3.64 13.07 -5.86
C GLY A 539 3.98 14.53 -5.61
N PHE A 540 5.25 14.83 -5.30
CA PHE A 540 5.72 16.20 -5.12
C PHE A 540 5.63 17.00 -6.44
N ASN A 541 6.12 16.45 -7.55
CA ASN A 541 6.00 17.08 -8.86
C ASN A 541 4.53 17.30 -9.28
N GLY A 542 3.66 16.33 -8.97
CA GLY A 542 2.23 16.39 -9.25
C GLY A 542 1.51 17.57 -8.59
N LEU A 543 2.04 18.09 -7.46
CA LEU A 543 1.49 19.27 -6.82
C LEU A 543 1.56 20.52 -7.72
N PHE A 544 2.61 20.64 -8.54
CA PHE A 544 2.82 21.78 -9.43
C PHE A 544 2.08 21.64 -10.76
N ALA A 545 1.87 20.40 -11.23
CA ALA A 545 1.28 20.12 -12.53
C ALA A 545 -0.14 20.69 -12.69
N ALA A 546 -0.95 20.69 -11.62
CA ALA A 546 -2.31 21.26 -11.63
C ALA A 546 -2.28 22.78 -11.88
N VAL A 547 -1.37 23.47 -11.18
CA VAL A 547 -1.16 24.92 -11.31
C VAL A 547 -0.71 25.27 -12.74
N GLU A 548 0.23 24.50 -13.29
CA GLU A 548 0.77 24.72 -14.64
C GLU A 548 -0.28 24.50 -15.72
N LEU A 549 -1.05 23.41 -15.63
CA LEU A 549 -2.12 23.11 -16.59
C LEU A 549 -3.15 24.24 -16.62
N ARG A 550 -3.62 24.65 -15.44
CA ARG A 550 -4.65 25.69 -15.33
C ARG A 550 -4.15 27.07 -15.75
N ALA A 551 -2.88 27.38 -15.48
CA ALA A 551 -2.27 28.63 -15.92
C ALA A 551 -2.19 28.73 -17.45
N ARG A 552 -1.91 27.62 -18.16
CA ARG A 552 -1.92 27.59 -19.63
C ARG A 552 -3.33 27.82 -20.19
N GLU A 553 -4.34 27.15 -19.64
CA GLU A 553 -5.74 27.33 -20.03
C GLU A 553 -6.22 28.78 -19.83
N LEU A 554 -5.82 29.39 -18.71
CA LEU A 554 -6.15 30.78 -18.38
C LEU A 554 -5.44 31.77 -19.32
N ALA A 555 -4.20 31.47 -19.71
CA ALA A 555 -3.40 32.36 -20.54
C ALA A 555 -3.98 32.55 -21.95
N ASP A 556 -4.56 31.49 -22.53
CA ASP A 556 -5.25 31.57 -23.82
C ASP A 556 -6.49 32.47 -23.75
N GLN A 557 -7.23 32.44 -22.62
CA GLN A 557 -8.40 33.30 -22.40
C GLN A 557 -8.01 34.77 -22.17
N LEU A 558 -6.89 35.01 -21.48
CA LEU A 558 -6.39 36.37 -21.21
C LEU A 558 -5.85 37.10 -22.45
N ALA A 559 -5.47 36.35 -23.49
CA ALA A 559 -4.95 36.87 -24.75
C ALA A 559 -6.03 37.55 -25.62
N ALA A 560 -7.31 37.45 -25.25
CA ALA A 560 -8.40 38.13 -25.96
C ALA A 560 -8.17 39.67 -25.99
N PRO A 561 -8.33 40.33 -27.15
CA PRO A 561 -8.02 41.75 -27.30
C PRO A 561 -9.01 42.61 -26.51
N VAL A 562 -8.49 43.43 -25.60
CA VAL A 562 -9.27 44.43 -24.86
C VAL A 562 -9.51 45.65 -25.78
N PRO A 563 -10.77 46.09 -25.99
CA PRO A 563 -11.10 47.28 -26.76
C PRO A 563 -10.34 48.53 -26.29
N ALA A 564 -9.90 49.37 -27.22
CA ALA A 564 -9.07 50.53 -26.91
C ALA A 564 -9.73 51.51 -25.92
N ALA A 565 -11.04 51.72 -26.02
CA ALA A 565 -11.79 52.56 -25.08
C ALA A 565 -11.76 52.01 -23.64
N TRP A 566 -11.74 50.69 -23.46
CA TRP A 566 -11.75 50.08 -22.12
C TRP A 566 -10.41 50.22 -21.40
N ARG A 567 -9.30 50.42 -22.14
CA ARG A 567 -7.98 50.64 -21.53
C ARG A 567 -7.89 51.95 -20.74
N LYS A 568 -8.82 52.88 -20.95
CA LYS A 568 -8.92 54.13 -20.18
C LYS A 568 -9.74 53.98 -18.89
N ILE A 569 -10.36 52.82 -18.67
CA ILE A 569 -11.10 52.51 -17.44
C ILE A 569 -10.09 52.10 -16.37
N ASP A 570 -10.12 52.75 -15.21
CA ASP A 570 -9.16 52.57 -14.12
C ASP A 570 -8.89 51.09 -13.76
N HIS A 571 -9.93 50.33 -13.41
CA HIS A 571 -9.80 48.92 -13.00
C HIS A 571 -9.24 48.03 -14.12
N VAL A 572 -9.51 48.36 -15.39
CA VAL A 572 -8.97 47.61 -16.54
C VAL A 572 -7.51 47.96 -16.75
N ASN A 573 -7.17 49.25 -16.69
CA ASN A 573 -5.81 49.75 -16.89
C ASN A 573 -4.86 49.21 -15.81
N ASP A 574 -5.23 49.37 -14.55
CA ASP A 574 -4.41 48.98 -13.40
C ASP A 574 -4.15 47.46 -13.41
N ALA A 575 -5.19 46.66 -13.67
CA ALA A 575 -5.07 45.21 -13.76
C ALA A 575 -4.24 44.76 -15.00
N MET A 576 -4.33 45.48 -16.12
CA MET A 576 -3.57 45.18 -17.33
C MET A 576 -2.06 45.40 -17.13
N HIS A 577 -1.66 46.45 -16.40
CA HIS A 577 -0.26 46.69 -16.09
C HIS A 577 0.36 45.56 -15.27
N MET A 578 -0.37 45.05 -14.27
CA MET A 578 0.10 43.96 -13.40
C MET A 578 0.16 42.60 -14.13
N SER A 579 -0.80 42.34 -15.03
CA SER A 579 -0.92 41.06 -15.74
C SER A 579 -0.20 41.03 -17.10
N ALA A 580 0.59 42.05 -17.45
CA ALA A 580 1.18 42.22 -18.79
C ALA A 580 2.01 41.01 -19.25
N ALA A 581 2.78 40.40 -18.34
CA ALA A 581 3.63 39.25 -18.63
C ALA A 581 2.86 38.02 -19.08
N MET A 582 1.71 37.74 -18.44
CA MET A 582 0.87 36.58 -18.77
C MET A 582 0.13 36.74 -20.11
N GLN A 583 -0.07 37.98 -20.56
CA GLN A 583 -0.74 38.29 -21.82
C GLN A 583 0.16 38.01 -23.04
N SER A 584 1.48 38.22 -22.89
CA SER A 584 2.44 38.00 -23.97
C SER A 584 2.89 36.53 -24.04
N PRO A 585 2.78 35.85 -25.19
CA PRO A 585 3.23 34.46 -25.32
C PRO A 585 4.75 34.32 -25.17
N THR A 586 5.53 35.32 -25.59
CA THR A 586 6.99 35.31 -25.49
C THR A 586 7.44 35.41 -24.03
N LEU A 587 6.92 36.38 -23.28
CA LEU A 587 7.21 36.56 -21.85
C LEU A 587 6.75 35.35 -21.02
N ARG A 588 5.59 34.78 -21.35
CA ARG A 588 5.07 33.57 -20.70
C ARG A 588 5.98 32.36 -20.88
N SER A 589 6.55 32.16 -22.07
CA SER A 589 7.49 31.05 -22.30
C SER A 589 8.71 31.13 -21.38
N VAL A 590 9.24 32.34 -21.16
CA VAL A 590 10.36 32.56 -20.22
C VAL A 590 9.92 32.34 -18.78
N LEU A 591 8.71 32.74 -18.40
CA LEU A 591 8.17 32.44 -17.07
C LEU A 591 8.02 30.92 -16.84
N GLU A 592 7.57 30.16 -17.83
CA GLU A 592 7.51 28.69 -17.74
C GLU A 592 8.91 28.08 -17.55
N ASP A 593 9.94 28.64 -18.19
CA ASP A 593 11.34 28.25 -17.99
C ASP A 593 11.89 28.66 -16.60
N ILE A 594 11.49 29.81 -16.06
CA ILE A 594 11.85 30.23 -14.70
C ILE A 594 11.22 29.27 -13.67
N PHE A 595 9.92 28.97 -13.81
CA PHE A 595 9.21 28.17 -12.81
C PHE A 595 9.54 26.68 -12.85
N ILE A 596 9.99 26.12 -14.00
CA ILE A 596 10.56 24.77 -14.00
C ILE A 596 11.86 24.70 -13.19
N VAL A 597 12.74 25.71 -13.33
CA VAL A 597 14.00 25.76 -12.58
C VAL A 597 13.73 25.99 -11.10
N ARG A 598 12.83 26.94 -10.76
CA ARG A 598 12.39 27.18 -9.37
C ARG A 598 11.74 25.94 -8.74
N ARG A 599 10.96 25.17 -9.49
CA ARG A 599 10.34 23.93 -9.02
C ARG A 599 11.40 22.90 -8.63
N ILE A 600 12.36 22.63 -9.53
CA ILE A 600 13.46 21.67 -9.27
C ILE A 600 14.29 22.13 -8.07
N GLN A 601 14.62 23.43 -8.01
CA GLN A 601 15.30 24.04 -6.87
C GLN A 601 14.51 23.85 -5.57
N THR A 602 13.20 24.13 -5.56
CA THR A 602 12.33 23.98 -4.39
C THR A 602 12.30 22.54 -3.88
N VAL A 603 12.17 21.56 -4.79
CA VAL A 603 12.17 20.14 -4.43
C VAL A 603 13.51 19.73 -3.81
N ALA A 604 14.62 20.15 -4.41
CA ALA A 604 15.95 19.86 -3.90
C ALA A 604 16.22 20.52 -2.54
N GLU A 605 15.81 21.78 -2.36
CA GLU A 605 15.92 22.50 -1.09
C GLU A 605 15.15 21.78 0.03
N VAL A 606 13.91 21.34 -0.22
CA VAL A 606 13.13 20.59 0.78
C VAL A 606 13.83 19.28 1.15
N PHE A 607 14.31 18.49 0.18
CA PHE A 607 15.02 17.25 0.49
C PHE A 607 16.35 17.48 1.22
N ALA A 608 17.07 18.56 0.90
CA ALA A 608 18.26 18.96 1.63
C ALA A 608 17.93 19.30 3.11
N LEU A 609 16.85 20.04 3.36
CA LEU A 609 16.38 20.32 4.73
C LEU A 609 15.99 19.02 5.47
N CYS A 610 15.29 18.10 4.80
CA CYS A 610 14.96 16.80 5.38
C CYS A 610 16.21 15.97 5.70
N ALA A 611 17.23 15.99 4.84
CA ALA A 611 18.50 15.29 5.06
C ALA A 611 19.30 15.90 6.23
N GLN A 612 19.32 17.23 6.36
CA GLN A 612 19.92 17.92 7.51
C GLN A 612 19.25 17.51 8.82
N LEU A 613 17.90 17.51 8.85
CA LEU A 613 17.14 17.07 10.03
C LEU A 613 17.40 15.59 10.35
N ALA A 614 17.49 14.71 9.35
CA ALA A 614 17.81 13.30 9.58
C ALA A 614 19.22 13.11 10.16
N CYS A 615 20.20 13.93 9.76
CA CYS A 615 21.54 13.93 10.37
C CYS A 615 21.49 14.35 11.84
N ALA A 616 20.80 15.45 12.15
CA ALA A 616 20.61 15.92 13.52
C ALA A 616 19.85 14.90 14.38
N PHE A 617 18.82 14.26 13.80
CA PHE A 617 18.03 13.21 14.43
C PHE A 617 18.86 11.98 14.83
N ARG A 618 19.95 11.67 14.12
CA ARG A 618 20.88 10.59 14.49
C ARG A 618 21.96 11.01 15.50
N GLY A 619 22.08 12.30 15.80
CA GLY A 619 23.16 12.82 16.64
C GLY A 619 24.54 12.80 15.97
N ALA A 620 24.61 12.70 14.64
CA ALA A 620 25.88 12.71 13.91
C ALA A 620 26.52 14.10 13.98
N ALA A 621 27.83 14.16 14.29
CA ALA A 621 28.58 15.41 14.21
C ALA A 621 28.48 15.96 12.78
N ALA A 622 28.16 17.24 12.64
CA ALA A 622 28.25 17.92 11.35
C ALA A 622 29.67 17.73 10.82
N GLY A 623 29.84 16.89 9.79
CA GLY A 623 31.14 16.77 9.11
C GLY A 623 31.58 18.13 8.59
N ASP A 624 32.87 18.25 8.23
CA ASP A 624 33.61 19.47 7.84
C ASP A 624 33.02 20.34 6.70
N SER A 625 31.75 20.15 6.31
CA SER A 625 31.02 21.09 5.47
C SER A 625 30.64 22.34 6.28
N PRO A 626 30.95 23.55 5.77
CA PRO A 626 30.56 24.80 6.42
C PRO A 626 29.04 24.94 6.34
N ALA A 627 28.32 24.50 7.38
CA ALA A 627 26.92 24.82 7.53
C ALA A 627 26.79 26.32 7.86
N PRO A 628 25.98 27.09 7.12
CA PRO A 628 25.68 28.46 7.49
C PRO A 628 24.84 28.43 8.78
N THR A 629 25.48 28.83 9.89
CA THR A 629 24.88 29.31 11.15
C THR A 629 23.86 28.40 11.86
N GLY A 630 24.29 27.83 13.00
CA GLY A 630 23.42 27.24 14.04
C GLY A 630 23.05 25.78 13.80
N LEU A 631 22.88 25.00 14.87
CA LEU A 631 22.32 23.64 14.81
C LEU A 631 21.17 23.64 13.81
N GLY A 632 21.18 22.76 12.79
CA GLY A 632 20.16 22.66 11.74
C GLY A 632 18.77 22.32 12.28
N LEU A 633 18.16 23.29 12.98
CA LEU A 633 16.95 23.21 13.78
C LEU A 633 15.84 23.93 13.02
N HIS A 634 15.31 23.25 12.01
CA HIS A 634 14.19 23.76 11.23
C HIS A 634 12.87 23.38 11.90
N ASP A 635 12.03 24.37 12.19
CA ASP A 635 10.63 24.11 12.56
C ASP A 635 9.78 23.80 11.30
N ASP A 636 8.53 23.40 11.50
CA ASP A 636 7.67 23.02 10.37
C ASP A 636 7.36 24.22 9.45
N ASN A 637 7.47 25.46 9.95
CA ASN A 637 7.30 26.65 9.13
C ASN A 637 8.52 26.88 8.22
N ALA A 638 9.74 26.64 8.72
CA ALA A 638 10.97 26.66 7.93
C ALA A 638 10.96 25.58 6.84
N LEU A 639 10.44 24.38 7.15
CA LEU A 639 10.28 23.29 6.17
C LEU A 639 9.25 23.60 5.07
N CYS A 640 8.21 24.37 5.39
CA CYS A 640 7.23 24.84 4.41
C CYS A 640 7.70 26.07 3.61
N LYS A 641 8.73 26.78 4.08
CA LYS A 641 9.17 28.06 3.51
C LYS A 641 9.57 27.98 2.02
N PRO A 642 10.29 26.95 1.54
CA PRO A 642 10.63 26.85 0.11
C PRO A 642 9.38 26.80 -0.78
N VAL A 643 8.36 26.02 -0.39
CA VAL A 643 7.11 25.88 -1.15
C VAL A 643 6.24 27.15 -1.06
N LYS A 644 6.21 27.79 0.11
CA LYS A 644 5.56 29.10 0.27
C LYS A 644 6.25 30.18 -0.58
N ARG A 645 7.59 30.18 -0.65
CA ARG A 645 8.37 31.11 -1.49
C ARG A 645 8.06 30.89 -2.96
N PHE A 646 8.07 29.64 -3.43
CA PHE A 646 7.65 29.30 -4.80
C PHE A 646 6.25 29.86 -5.08
N THR A 647 5.31 29.62 -4.17
CA THR A 647 3.92 30.08 -4.32
C THR A 647 3.81 31.61 -4.36
N ALA A 648 4.52 32.32 -3.47
CA ALA A 648 4.51 33.79 -3.44
C ALA A 648 5.12 34.38 -4.71
N GLU A 649 6.24 33.83 -5.19
CA GLU A 649 6.88 34.23 -6.45
C GLU A 649 5.97 33.95 -7.65
N TYR A 650 5.29 32.79 -7.66
CA TYR A 650 4.31 32.42 -8.68
C TYR A 650 3.12 33.38 -8.70
N VAL A 651 2.59 33.73 -7.53
CA VAL A 651 1.51 34.71 -7.45
C VAL A 651 1.97 36.06 -7.98
N SER A 652 3.13 36.53 -7.51
CA SER A 652 3.70 37.83 -7.87
C SER A 652 3.88 38.00 -9.38
N ARG A 653 4.30 36.94 -10.09
CA ARG A 653 4.62 37.00 -11.52
C ARG A 653 3.53 36.50 -12.46
N CYS A 654 2.68 35.58 -12.02
CA CYS A 654 1.73 34.88 -12.90
C CYS A 654 0.25 35.11 -12.53
N VAL A 655 -0.07 35.68 -11.36
CA VAL A 655 -1.46 35.78 -10.87
C VAL A 655 -1.90 37.23 -10.65
N LEU A 656 -1.00 38.10 -10.20
CA LEU A 656 -1.33 39.51 -9.96
C LEU A 656 -1.90 40.20 -11.22
N GLY A 657 -3.03 40.89 -11.05
CA GLY A 657 -3.79 41.57 -12.10
C GLY A 657 -4.65 40.66 -12.96
N VAL A 658 -4.45 39.34 -12.93
CA VAL A 658 -5.16 38.39 -13.81
C VAL A 658 -6.64 38.32 -13.45
N HIS A 659 -6.94 38.11 -12.16
CA HIS A 659 -8.33 38.04 -11.70
C HIS A 659 -9.04 39.38 -11.90
N SER A 660 -8.40 40.49 -11.51
CA SER A 660 -9.00 41.81 -11.64
C SER A 660 -9.23 42.25 -13.08
N LYS A 661 -8.34 41.88 -14.01
CA LYS A 661 -8.54 42.12 -15.45
C LYS A 661 -9.72 41.31 -15.97
N ALA A 662 -9.78 40.01 -15.64
CA ALA A 662 -10.87 39.14 -16.06
C ALA A 662 -12.23 39.65 -15.54
N LEU A 663 -12.28 40.05 -14.27
CA LEU A 663 -13.49 40.56 -13.64
C LEU A 663 -13.89 41.94 -14.17
N ALA A 664 -12.93 42.84 -14.41
CA ALA A 664 -13.19 44.14 -15.04
C ALA A 664 -13.73 43.98 -16.48
N SER A 665 -13.21 43.01 -17.23
CA SER A 665 -13.69 42.69 -18.58
C SER A 665 -15.11 42.15 -18.56
N ALA A 666 -15.43 41.24 -17.63
CA ALA A 666 -16.79 40.76 -17.40
C ALA A 666 -17.74 41.90 -17.01
N LEU A 667 -17.31 42.82 -16.13
CA LEU A 667 -18.08 44.00 -15.75
C LEU A 667 -18.36 44.92 -16.94
N CYS A 668 -17.38 45.19 -17.81
CA CYS A 668 -17.60 45.99 -19.02
C CYS A 668 -18.64 45.36 -19.95
N LEU A 669 -18.59 44.04 -20.13
CA LEU A 669 -19.58 43.31 -20.93
C LEU A 669 -20.98 43.34 -20.29
N LEU A 670 -21.07 43.27 -18.96
CA LEU A 670 -22.33 43.41 -18.24
C LEU A 670 -22.91 44.84 -18.35
N LEU A 671 -22.08 45.87 -18.30
CA LEU A 671 -22.52 47.27 -18.49
C LEU A 671 -23.02 47.50 -19.93
N ARG A 672 -22.37 46.89 -20.93
CA ARG A 672 -22.84 46.91 -22.31
C ARG A 672 -24.19 46.20 -22.45
N ARG A 673 -24.38 45.05 -21.78
CA ARG A 673 -25.67 44.34 -21.71
C ARG A 673 -26.76 45.19 -21.04
N ALA A 674 -26.39 46.01 -20.06
CA ALA A 674 -27.27 47.01 -19.44
C ALA A 674 -27.55 48.24 -20.35
N ARG A 675 -27.19 48.17 -21.64
CA ARG A 675 -27.38 49.21 -22.68
C ARG A 675 -26.60 50.51 -22.44
N LEU A 676 -25.50 50.46 -21.70
CA LEU A 676 -24.56 51.58 -21.60
C LEU A 676 -23.58 51.55 -22.78
N ASP A 677 -23.52 52.64 -23.56
CA ASP A 677 -22.48 52.79 -24.59
C ASP A 677 -21.17 53.23 -23.94
N LEU A 678 -20.36 52.24 -23.56
CA LEU A 678 -19.05 52.47 -22.94
C LEU A 678 -18.11 53.32 -23.79
N ARG A 679 -18.23 53.29 -25.13
CA ARG A 679 -17.35 54.08 -25.99
C ARG A 679 -17.70 55.57 -25.89
N ALA A 680 -18.98 55.89 -26.03
CA ALA A 680 -19.47 57.27 -25.92
C ALA A 680 -19.19 57.86 -24.52
N GLU A 681 -19.38 57.07 -23.46
CA GLU A 681 -19.14 57.51 -22.08
C GLU A 681 -17.66 57.77 -21.76
N VAL A 682 -16.76 56.99 -22.37
CA VAL A 682 -15.31 57.22 -22.26
C VAL A 682 -14.90 58.44 -23.07
N GLU A 683 -15.32 58.55 -24.33
CA GLU A 683 -15.01 59.68 -25.22
C GLU A 683 -15.55 61.02 -24.69
N GLN A 684 -16.71 61.05 -24.01
CA GLN A 684 -17.26 62.26 -23.38
C GLN A 684 -16.41 62.79 -22.22
N LYS A 685 -15.74 61.91 -21.46
CA LYS A 685 -14.86 62.29 -20.34
C LYS A 685 -13.45 62.68 -20.79
N GLU A 686 -13.05 62.34 -22.02
CA GLU A 686 -11.77 62.73 -22.62
C GLU A 686 -11.63 64.25 -22.86
N ILE A 687 -12.75 64.99 -22.82
CA ILE A 687 -12.78 66.45 -22.97
C ILE A 687 -12.45 67.16 -21.62
N GLY A 688 -12.40 66.42 -20.50
CA GLY A 688 -12.09 66.94 -19.15
C GLY A 688 -10.64 66.71 -18.69
N ALA A 689 -10.28 67.23 -17.52
CA ALA A 689 -8.91 67.19 -16.96
C ALA A 689 -8.43 65.80 -16.44
N SER A 690 -9.26 64.74 -16.53
CA SER A 690 -8.92 63.40 -16.05
C SER A 690 -8.72 62.42 -17.21
N TRP A 691 -7.55 61.80 -17.30
CA TRP A 691 -7.19 60.84 -18.36
C TRP A 691 -7.81 59.43 -18.18
N SER A 692 -8.41 59.13 -17.02
CA SER A 692 -9.05 57.84 -16.71
C SER A 692 -10.52 57.98 -16.30
N VAL A 693 -11.33 56.97 -16.65
CA VAL A 693 -12.74 56.87 -16.27
C VAL A 693 -12.90 55.81 -15.18
N THR A 694 -13.54 56.16 -14.06
CA THR A 694 -13.74 55.20 -12.98
C THR A 694 -14.85 54.21 -13.29
N LEU A 695 -14.59 52.92 -13.11
CA LEU A 695 -15.59 51.86 -13.31
C LEU A 695 -16.82 52.05 -12.40
N GLU A 696 -16.61 52.58 -11.19
CA GLU A 696 -17.69 52.92 -10.25
C GLU A 696 -18.68 53.92 -10.86
N SER A 697 -18.19 54.98 -11.51
CA SER A 697 -19.05 55.99 -12.15
C SER A 697 -19.86 55.42 -13.32
N LEU A 698 -19.32 54.42 -14.02
CA LEU A 698 -20.02 53.72 -15.11
C LEU A 698 -21.11 52.78 -14.55
N CYS A 699 -20.83 52.09 -13.45
CA CYS A 699 -21.81 51.27 -12.73
C CYS A 699 -22.98 52.11 -12.18
N GLU A 700 -22.70 53.31 -11.66
CA GLU A 700 -23.73 54.25 -11.20
C GLU A 700 -24.61 54.76 -12.36
N LYS A 701 -24.01 55.11 -13.50
CA LYS A 701 -24.75 55.53 -14.70
C LYS A 701 -25.63 54.40 -15.27
N ALA A 702 -25.13 53.16 -15.30
CA ALA A 702 -25.93 52.01 -15.73
C ALA A 702 -27.13 51.76 -14.82
N ARG A 703 -26.99 51.98 -13.51
CA ARG A 703 -28.13 51.94 -12.56
C ARG A 703 -29.19 52.99 -12.84
N GLY A 704 -28.80 54.18 -13.30
CA GLY A 704 -29.72 55.26 -13.67
C GLY A 704 -30.39 55.09 -15.04
N ALA A 705 -29.74 54.40 -15.98
CA ALA A 705 -30.24 54.15 -17.33
C ALA A 705 -31.18 52.93 -17.44
N GLY A 706 -31.06 51.96 -16.52
CA GLY A 706 -32.00 50.84 -16.41
C GLY A 706 -33.38 51.34 -15.97
N GLY A 707 -34.38 51.22 -16.84
CA GLY A 707 -35.74 51.73 -16.61
C GLY A 707 -36.29 51.41 -15.22
N ALA A 708 -37.05 52.38 -14.66
CA ALA A 708 -37.56 52.47 -13.30
C ALA A 708 -37.74 51.14 -12.54
N VAL A 709 -36.64 50.58 -12.02
CA VAL A 709 -36.70 49.58 -10.96
C VAL A 709 -37.17 50.31 -9.72
N GLY A 710 -38.35 49.95 -9.19
CA GLY A 710 -38.88 50.58 -7.98
C GLY A 710 -37.87 50.50 -6.83
N ALA A 711 -37.70 51.58 -6.06
CA ALA A 711 -36.72 51.66 -4.97
C ALA A 711 -36.81 50.49 -3.98
N GLY A 712 -38.01 49.93 -3.76
CA GLY A 712 -38.23 48.75 -2.94
C GLY A 712 -37.64 47.45 -3.52
N GLY A 713 -37.68 47.26 -4.85
CA GLY A 713 -37.11 46.10 -5.52
C GLY A 713 -35.58 46.08 -5.46
N ALA A 714 -34.94 47.24 -5.63
CA ALA A 714 -33.49 47.39 -5.50
C ALA A 714 -33.00 47.15 -4.06
N ALA A 715 -33.73 47.64 -3.06
CA ALA A 715 -33.41 47.41 -1.64
C ALA A 715 -33.53 45.93 -1.26
N ARG A 716 -34.59 45.24 -1.73
CA ARG A 716 -34.78 43.81 -1.52
C ARG A 716 -33.73 42.96 -2.22
N ALA A 717 -33.37 43.31 -3.45
CA ALA A 717 -32.27 42.68 -4.19
C ALA A 717 -30.93 42.81 -3.44
N ALA A 718 -30.62 44.00 -2.90
CA ALA A 718 -29.43 44.24 -2.09
C ALA A 718 -29.42 43.42 -0.80
N ALA A 719 -30.56 43.33 -0.11
CA ALA A 719 -30.69 42.51 1.10
C ALA A 719 -30.48 41.01 0.81
N LEU A 720 -31.11 40.47 -0.25
CA LEU A 720 -30.99 39.07 -0.62
C LEU A 720 -29.58 38.71 -1.12
N ALA A 721 -28.98 39.53 -1.98
CA ALA A 721 -27.63 39.33 -2.47
C ALA A 721 -26.59 39.47 -1.33
N GLY A 722 -26.79 40.42 -0.42
CA GLY A 722 -25.98 40.58 0.79
C GLY A 722 -26.10 39.39 1.74
N ALA A 723 -27.30 38.87 1.96
CA ALA A 723 -27.52 37.67 2.77
C ALA A 723 -26.83 36.43 2.18
N LEU A 724 -26.89 36.23 0.86
CA LEU A 724 -26.16 35.15 0.19
C LEU A 724 -24.65 35.33 0.32
N GLN A 725 -24.12 36.54 0.10
CA GLN A 725 -22.69 36.81 0.24
C GLN A 725 -22.21 36.51 1.67
N ALA A 726 -22.99 36.91 2.68
CA ALA A 726 -22.71 36.60 4.08
C ALA A 726 -22.76 35.09 4.38
N ALA A 727 -23.77 34.38 3.87
CA ALA A 727 -23.88 32.93 4.03
C ALA A 727 -22.72 32.19 3.34
N ARG A 728 -22.31 32.63 2.14
CA ARG A 728 -21.15 32.08 1.44
C ARG A 728 -19.84 32.36 2.17
N ALA A 729 -19.66 33.57 2.70
CA ALA A 729 -18.49 33.92 3.51
C ALA A 729 -18.43 33.06 4.78
N ARG A 730 -19.56 32.80 5.44
CA ARG A 730 -19.63 31.87 6.58
C ARG A 730 -19.23 30.45 6.19
N LEU A 731 -19.75 29.93 5.08
CA LEU A 731 -19.36 28.61 4.56
C LEU A 731 -17.86 28.52 4.27
N HIS A 732 -17.28 29.57 3.66
CA HIS A 732 -15.84 29.63 3.42
C HIS A 732 -15.04 29.64 4.73
N ARG A 733 -15.43 30.46 5.72
CA ARG A 733 -14.79 30.51 7.04
C ARG A 733 -14.87 29.17 7.77
N ALA A 734 -16.03 28.50 7.77
CA ALA A 734 -16.20 27.17 8.35
C ALA A 734 -15.29 26.14 7.65
N ALA A 735 -15.29 26.12 6.31
CA ALA A 735 -14.43 25.22 5.54
C ALA A 735 -12.94 25.54 5.71
N HIS A 736 -12.58 26.81 5.90
CA HIS A 736 -11.22 27.23 6.21
C HIS A 736 -10.80 26.78 7.61
N ALA A 737 -11.63 27.02 8.63
CA ALA A 737 -11.39 26.61 10.02
C ALA A 737 -11.25 25.09 10.16
N GLN A 738 -12.07 24.33 9.42
CA GLN A 738 -11.93 22.87 9.38
C GLN A 738 -10.60 22.46 8.73
N ARG A 739 -10.25 23.01 7.56
CA ARG A 739 -8.99 22.71 6.86
C ARG A 739 -7.77 23.10 7.69
N THR A 740 -7.78 24.21 8.41
CA THR A 740 -6.67 24.62 9.29
C THR A 740 -6.56 23.74 10.52
N ALA A 741 -7.67 23.32 11.12
CA ALA A 741 -7.68 22.36 12.21
C ALA A 741 -7.13 21.00 11.76
N GLU A 742 -7.53 20.50 10.60
CA GLU A 742 -7.00 19.27 10.00
C GLU A 742 -5.50 19.36 9.72
N ARG A 743 -5.05 20.47 9.13
CA ARG A 743 -3.63 20.75 8.91
C ARG A 743 -2.87 20.76 10.23
N ALA A 744 -3.36 21.49 11.23
CA ALA A 744 -2.73 21.58 12.56
C ALA A 744 -2.69 20.21 13.27
N ARG A 745 -3.72 19.36 13.09
CA ARG A 745 -3.72 17.98 13.59
C ARG A 745 -2.62 17.16 12.94
N ALA A 746 -2.44 17.27 11.62
CA ALA A 746 -1.38 16.57 10.89
C ALA A 746 0.02 17.01 11.37
N THR A 747 0.25 18.32 11.46
CA THR A 747 1.51 18.92 11.96
C THR A 747 1.82 18.48 13.39
N ALA A 748 0.86 18.61 14.32
CA ALA A 748 1.04 18.21 15.71
C ALA A 748 1.30 16.70 15.84
N ARG A 749 0.61 15.87 15.04
CA ARG A 749 0.87 14.42 14.99
C ARG A 749 2.28 14.12 14.49
N ALA A 750 2.73 14.75 13.41
CA ALA A 750 4.07 14.56 12.87
C ALA A 750 5.17 15.01 13.84
N ALA A 751 5.00 16.16 14.51
CA ALA A 751 5.90 16.64 15.55
C ALA A 751 5.97 15.66 16.74
N ARG A 752 4.81 15.17 17.23
CA ARG A 752 4.73 14.18 18.30
C ARG A 752 5.46 12.89 17.96
N LEU A 753 5.26 12.37 16.74
CA LEU A 753 5.89 11.14 16.29
C LEU A 753 7.41 11.30 16.15
N ARG A 754 7.90 12.41 15.58
CA ARG A 754 9.35 12.70 15.50
C ARG A 754 9.99 12.85 16.87
N ALA A 755 9.35 13.58 17.79
CA ALA A 755 9.82 13.74 19.16
C ALA A 755 9.89 12.40 19.89
N ALA A 756 8.85 11.56 19.76
CA ALA A 756 8.85 10.21 20.33
C ALA A 756 9.91 9.31 19.70
N ALA A 757 10.06 9.32 18.38
CA ALA A 757 11.05 8.52 17.67
C ALA A 757 12.49 8.91 18.05
N HIS A 758 12.79 10.20 18.15
CA HIS A 758 14.08 10.69 18.61
C HIS A 758 14.35 10.30 20.06
N ALA A 759 13.36 10.49 20.95
CA ALA A 759 13.46 10.12 22.34
C ALA A 759 13.67 8.61 22.54
N HIS A 760 13.04 7.78 21.72
CA HIS A 760 13.26 6.34 21.70
C HIS A 760 14.65 6.01 21.15
N LEU A 761 15.04 6.56 20.00
CA LEU A 761 16.35 6.28 19.39
C LEU A 761 17.51 6.58 20.35
N HIS A 762 17.43 7.70 21.06
CA HIS A 762 18.46 8.19 21.98
C HIS A 762 18.08 8.05 23.44
N ALA A 763 17.23 7.08 23.76
CA ALA A 763 16.78 6.88 25.14
C ALA A 763 17.95 6.66 26.09
N GLU A 764 19.09 6.16 25.61
CA GLU A 764 20.33 5.99 26.38
C GLU A 764 20.86 7.31 26.96
N VAL A 765 20.81 8.39 26.18
CA VAL A 765 21.28 9.73 26.54
C VAL A 765 20.20 10.51 27.30
N LEU A 766 18.94 10.38 26.88
CA LEU A 766 17.86 11.31 27.28
C LEU A 766 17.12 10.94 28.58
N ASN A 767 17.25 9.71 29.10
CA ASN A 767 16.56 9.26 30.31
C ASN A 767 15.03 9.56 30.35
N SER A 768 14.35 9.52 29.19
CA SER A 768 12.92 9.87 29.06
C SER A 768 12.00 8.88 29.80
N ALA A 769 11.04 9.41 30.57
CA ALA A 769 10.05 8.65 31.34
C ALA A 769 8.77 8.26 30.56
N HIS A 770 8.57 8.78 29.35
CA HIS A 770 7.39 8.50 28.51
C HIS A 770 7.74 7.48 27.43
N ASP A 771 7.65 6.18 27.76
CA ASP A 771 7.88 5.09 26.81
C ASP A 771 6.71 4.07 26.81
N PRO A 772 6.05 3.82 25.66
CA PRO A 772 4.99 2.82 25.52
C PRO A 772 5.45 1.37 25.72
N SER A 773 6.75 1.08 25.73
CA SER A 773 7.32 -0.27 25.94
C SER A 773 6.85 -0.93 27.24
N GLY A 774 6.85 -0.19 28.35
CA GLY A 774 6.35 -0.72 29.61
C GLY A 774 4.86 -1.07 29.56
N ALA A 775 4.08 -0.33 28.77
CA ALA A 775 2.66 -0.59 28.57
C ALA A 775 2.43 -1.82 27.69
N LEU A 776 3.14 -1.96 26.55
CA LEU A 776 3.06 -3.13 25.67
C LEU A 776 3.40 -4.44 26.38
N SER A 777 4.44 -4.44 27.23
CA SER A 777 4.84 -5.61 28.03
C SER A 777 3.77 -6.04 29.04
N ARG A 778 3.15 -5.05 29.71
CA ARG A 778 2.03 -5.31 30.63
C ARG A 778 0.83 -5.85 29.87
N ARG A 779 0.44 -5.20 28.77
CA ARG A 779 -0.71 -5.62 27.94
C ARG A 779 -0.52 -7.01 27.34
N ALA A 780 0.68 -7.37 26.89
CA ALA A 780 0.95 -8.72 26.40
C ALA A 780 0.75 -9.80 27.49
N ARG A 781 1.15 -9.52 28.75
CA ARG A 781 0.91 -10.45 29.87
C ARG A 781 -0.56 -10.53 30.26
N GLU A 782 -1.23 -9.39 30.32
CA GLU A 782 -2.66 -9.30 30.64
C GLU A 782 -3.52 -9.99 29.58
N LEU A 783 -3.17 -9.86 28.28
CA LEU A 783 -3.84 -10.54 27.18
C LEU A 783 -3.73 -12.06 27.28
N LEU A 784 -2.55 -12.59 27.60
CA LEU A 784 -2.39 -14.04 27.77
C LEU A 784 -3.19 -14.57 28.97
N ALA A 785 -3.19 -13.84 30.08
CA ALA A 785 -4.01 -14.21 31.23
C ALA A 785 -5.52 -14.12 30.91
N ALA A 786 -5.95 -13.12 30.13
CA ALA A 786 -7.34 -12.99 29.69
C ALA A 786 -7.74 -14.10 28.71
N LEU A 787 -6.82 -14.50 27.81
CA LEU A 787 -7.01 -15.61 26.88
C LEU A 787 -7.29 -16.93 27.61
N GLU A 788 -6.52 -17.24 28.66
CA GLU A 788 -6.73 -18.45 29.47
C GLU A 788 -8.11 -18.42 30.15
N ARG A 789 -8.49 -17.28 30.75
CA ARG A 789 -9.82 -17.12 31.37
C ARG A 789 -10.96 -17.25 30.36
N LEU A 790 -10.81 -16.69 29.17
CA LEU A 790 -11.82 -16.75 28.11
C LEU A 790 -12.00 -18.17 27.59
N ARG A 791 -10.91 -18.92 27.40
CA ARG A 791 -10.98 -20.35 27.02
C ARG A 791 -11.69 -21.17 28.09
N ALA A 792 -11.33 -20.99 29.36
CA ALA A 792 -11.99 -21.68 30.47
C ALA A 792 -13.48 -21.32 30.61
N ALA A 793 -13.88 -20.07 30.37
CA ALA A 793 -15.28 -19.66 30.36
C ALA A 793 -16.04 -20.26 29.16
N LEU A 794 -15.42 -20.28 27.98
CA LEU A 794 -15.98 -20.86 26.76
C LEU A 794 -16.22 -22.37 26.91
N GLU A 795 -15.25 -23.12 27.47
CA GLU A 795 -15.39 -24.55 27.73
C GLU A 795 -16.52 -24.85 28.71
N ARG A 796 -16.63 -24.06 29.79
CA ARG A 796 -17.71 -24.20 30.79
C ARG A 796 -19.09 -23.90 30.19
N ALA A 797 -19.21 -22.83 29.41
CA ALA A 797 -20.45 -22.50 28.71
C ALA A 797 -20.81 -23.55 27.66
N GLN A 798 -19.83 -24.08 26.92
CA GLN A 798 -20.04 -25.14 25.92
C GLN A 798 -20.56 -26.44 26.56
N ALA A 799 -20.02 -26.82 27.72
CA ALA A 799 -20.49 -27.99 28.47
C ALA A 799 -21.96 -27.82 28.89
N LEU A 800 -22.33 -26.64 29.41
CA LEU A 800 -23.71 -26.34 29.83
C LEU A 800 -24.68 -26.23 28.65
N VAL A 801 -24.29 -25.57 27.55
CA VAL A 801 -25.09 -25.53 26.31
C VAL A 801 -25.30 -26.93 25.77
N SER A 802 -24.26 -27.79 25.75
CA SER A 802 -24.40 -29.17 25.29
C SER A 802 -25.37 -29.97 26.16
N ALA A 803 -25.28 -29.81 27.49
CA ALA A 803 -26.20 -30.45 28.43
C ALA A 803 -27.66 -29.95 28.27
N ALA A 804 -27.87 -28.65 28.13
CA ALA A 804 -29.18 -28.05 27.91
C ALA A 804 -29.76 -28.47 26.54
N HIS A 805 -28.93 -28.43 25.50
CA HIS A 805 -29.30 -28.83 24.15
C HIS A 805 -29.79 -30.27 24.09
N GLN A 806 -29.09 -31.23 24.72
CA GLN A 806 -29.54 -32.63 24.77
C GLN A 806 -30.90 -32.78 25.46
N ARG A 807 -31.11 -32.08 26.57
CA ARG A 807 -32.38 -32.12 27.33
C ARG A 807 -33.55 -31.53 26.54
N VAL A 808 -33.37 -30.36 25.93
CA VAL A 808 -34.41 -29.74 25.10
C VAL A 808 -34.66 -30.57 23.84
N LYS A 809 -33.63 -31.22 23.27
CA LYS A 809 -33.77 -32.12 22.11
C LYS A 809 -34.56 -33.38 22.44
N TRP A 810 -34.33 -33.99 23.60
CA TRP A 810 -35.17 -35.09 24.10
C TRP A 810 -36.61 -34.62 24.33
N GLY A 811 -36.78 -33.45 24.97
CA GLY A 811 -38.09 -32.81 25.12
C GLY A 811 -38.78 -32.53 23.78
N ALA A 812 -38.04 -32.11 22.76
CA ALA A 812 -38.55 -31.83 21.42
C ALA A 812 -38.94 -33.09 20.64
N GLY A 813 -38.40 -34.25 21.02
CA GLY A 813 -38.84 -35.56 20.52
C GLY A 813 -40.25 -35.92 21.02
N ALA A 814 -40.60 -35.51 22.24
CA ALA A 814 -41.93 -35.69 22.83
C ALA A 814 -42.90 -34.53 22.51
N ASN A 815 -42.39 -33.30 22.39
CA ASN A 815 -43.16 -32.09 22.09
C ASN A 815 -42.53 -31.29 20.93
N PRO A 816 -43.06 -31.41 19.69
CA PRO A 816 -42.52 -30.70 18.53
C PRO A 816 -42.48 -29.16 18.65
N ALA A 817 -43.28 -28.55 19.54
CA ALA A 817 -43.27 -27.10 19.76
C ALA A 817 -41.92 -26.57 20.27
N LEU A 818 -41.11 -27.42 20.91
CA LEU A 818 -39.78 -27.05 21.42
C LEU A 818 -38.69 -26.98 20.33
N ARG A 819 -38.99 -27.35 19.07
CA ARG A 819 -38.00 -27.26 17.96
C ARG A 819 -37.54 -25.82 17.70
N GLY A 820 -38.42 -24.83 17.91
CA GLY A 820 -38.05 -23.41 17.83
C GLY A 820 -37.03 -23.00 18.89
N VAL A 821 -37.20 -23.50 20.12
CA VAL A 821 -36.29 -23.26 21.25
C VAL A 821 -34.92 -23.89 21.00
N VAL A 822 -34.86 -25.10 20.43
CA VAL A 822 -33.59 -25.74 20.03
C VAL A 822 -32.83 -24.86 19.02
N ARG A 823 -33.51 -24.38 17.97
CA ARG A 823 -32.90 -23.51 16.95
C ARG A 823 -32.42 -22.18 17.53
N ALA A 824 -33.19 -21.59 18.45
CA ALA A 824 -32.82 -20.35 19.12
C ALA A 824 -31.57 -20.54 19.99
N LEU A 825 -31.46 -21.64 20.74
CA LEU A 825 -30.28 -21.97 21.53
C LEU A 825 -29.04 -22.21 20.64
N GLU A 826 -29.19 -22.96 19.55
CA GLU A 826 -28.12 -23.19 18.57
C GLU A 826 -27.63 -21.89 17.91
N GLY A 827 -28.56 -21.01 17.51
CA GLY A 827 -28.25 -19.71 16.92
C GLY A 827 -27.56 -18.76 17.90
N GLY A 828 -28.10 -18.65 19.12
CA GLY A 828 -27.54 -17.81 20.19
C GLY A 828 -26.13 -18.26 20.62
N TRP A 829 -25.92 -19.57 20.78
CA TRP A 829 -24.61 -20.13 21.07
C TRP A 829 -23.62 -19.98 19.90
N GLY A 830 -24.05 -20.25 18.66
CA GLY A 830 -23.19 -20.16 17.48
C GLY A 830 -22.58 -18.76 17.29
N ALA A 831 -23.40 -17.71 17.42
CA ALA A 831 -22.93 -16.34 17.35
C ALA A 831 -21.91 -16.02 18.47
N ARG A 832 -22.26 -16.34 19.72
CA ARG A 832 -21.43 -16.07 20.91
C ARG A 832 -20.10 -16.83 20.92
N SER A 833 -20.14 -18.13 20.62
CA SER A 833 -18.95 -18.98 20.53
C SER A 833 -18.01 -18.51 19.43
N SER A 834 -18.53 -18.14 18.25
CA SER A 834 -17.71 -17.63 17.15
C SER A 834 -16.99 -16.31 17.52
N ARG A 835 -17.66 -15.40 18.23
CA ARG A 835 -17.08 -14.13 18.70
C ARG A 835 -16.01 -14.37 19.75
N ALA A 836 -16.27 -15.23 20.73
CA ALA A 836 -15.29 -15.61 21.75
C ALA A 836 -14.04 -16.25 21.13
N GLN A 837 -14.21 -17.12 20.13
CA GLN A 837 -13.10 -17.71 19.37
C GLN A 837 -12.30 -16.66 18.58
N ARG A 838 -12.96 -15.69 17.92
CA ARG A 838 -12.28 -14.57 17.24
C ARG A 838 -11.46 -13.72 18.22
N LEU A 839 -12.02 -13.38 19.37
CA LEU A 839 -11.31 -12.64 20.43
C LEU A 839 -10.13 -13.43 20.99
N ALA A 840 -10.29 -14.74 21.21
CA ALA A 840 -9.22 -15.62 21.66
C ALA A 840 -8.09 -15.72 20.62
N ALA A 841 -8.43 -15.85 19.34
CA ALA A 841 -7.47 -15.87 18.24
C ALA A 841 -6.70 -14.55 18.14
N ALA A 842 -7.39 -13.41 18.24
CA ALA A 842 -6.76 -12.09 18.24
C ALA A 842 -5.83 -11.90 19.43
N ALA A 843 -6.24 -12.26 20.64
CA ALA A 843 -5.40 -12.18 21.84
C ALA A 843 -4.13 -13.06 21.71
N ALA A 844 -4.28 -14.27 21.17
CA ALA A 844 -3.17 -15.19 20.92
C ALA A 844 -2.19 -14.67 19.86
N ALA A 845 -2.68 -14.01 18.81
CA ALA A 845 -1.84 -13.42 17.77
C ALA A 845 -1.13 -12.12 18.22
N LEU A 846 -1.84 -11.25 18.93
CA LEU A 846 -1.33 -9.93 19.33
C LEU A 846 -0.28 -10.00 20.44
N ALA A 847 -0.38 -10.93 21.39
CA ALA A 847 0.55 -11.01 22.52
C ALA A 847 2.02 -11.27 22.09
N PRO A 848 2.32 -12.20 21.17
CA PRO A 848 3.66 -12.36 20.57
C PRO A 848 4.17 -11.10 19.88
N HIS A 849 3.35 -10.44 19.06
CA HIS A 849 3.75 -9.20 18.36
C HIS A 849 4.02 -8.05 19.33
N ALA A 850 3.18 -7.89 20.35
CA ALA A 850 3.40 -6.93 21.42
C ALA A 850 4.68 -7.23 22.21
N ARG A 851 5.07 -8.50 22.37
CA ARG A 851 6.35 -8.89 22.99
C ARG A 851 7.55 -8.64 22.08
N ALA A 852 7.45 -8.95 20.79
CA ALA A 852 8.52 -8.74 19.81
C ALA A 852 8.80 -7.24 19.58
N ALA A 853 7.74 -6.41 19.53
CA ALA A 853 7.86 -4.95 19.47
C ALA A 853 8.70 -4.37 20.63
N LEU A 854 8.67 -5.01 21.82
CA LEU A 854 9.48 -4.62 22.98
C LEU A 854 10.97 -4.91 22.82
N ALA A 855 11.33 -5.92 22.05
CA ALA A 855 12.73 -6.33 21.94
C ALA A 855 13.59 -5.19 21.36
N LEU A 856 12.98 -4.30 20.56
CA LEU A 856 13.66 -3.17 19.91
C LEU A 856 13.34 -1.78 20.49
N SER A 857 12.39 -1.64 21.41
CA SER A 857 11.98 -0.34 21.94
C SER A 857 12.80 0.10 23.18
N ALA A 858 13.54 1.21 23.07
CA ALA A 858 14.56 1.61 24.03
C ALA A 858 14.01 2.35 25.29
N ALA A 859 13.68 1.61 26.35
CA ALA A 859 13.33 2.20 27.67
C ALA A 859 14.55 2.40 28.60
N PRO A 860 14.53 3.34 29.57
CA PRO A 860 15.56 3.46 30.62
C PRO A 860 15.63 2.27 31.58
N ALA A 861 14.49 1.73 32.04
CA ALA A 861 14.46 0.47 32.80
C ALA A 861 14.92 -0.72 31.94
N ALA A 862 14.69 -0.62 30.62
CA ALA A 862 15.23 -1.52 29.63
C ALA A 862 16.70 -1.23 29.28
N ARG A 863 17.36 -0.17 29.76
CA ARG A 863 18.81 0.04 29.61
C ARG A 863 19.57 -0.81 30.60
N GLN A 864 19.14 -0.84 31.87
CA GLN A 864 19.67 -1.81 32.83
C GLN A 864 19.34 -3.23 32.38
N ALA A 865 18.11 -3.50 31.95
CA ALA A 865 17.73 -4.84 31.50
C ALA A 865 18.33 -5.25 30.14
N ARG A 866 18.50 -4.36 29.15
CA ARG A 866 19.17 -4.64 27.86
C ARG A 866 20.67 -4.63 27.96
N ALA A 867 21.29 -3.72 28.72
CA ALA A 867 22.71 -3.81 28.97
C ALA A 867 23.01 -5.06 29.80
N ALA A 868 22.15 -5.43 30.77
CA ALA A 868 22.26 -6.71 31.47
C ALA A 868 22.00 -7.90 30.55
N ARG A 869 20.99 -7.86 29.67
CA ARG A 869 20.67 -8.93 28.71
C ARG A 869 21.74 -9.06 27.63
N ALA A 870 22.23 -7.96 27.07
CA ALA A 870 23.31 -7.93 26.09
C ALA A 870 24.63 -8.37 26.73
N ARG A 871 24.94 -7.93 27.96
CA ARG A 871 26.07 -8.47 28.73
C ARG A 871 25.87 -9.92 29.11
N ALA A 872 24.65 -10.39 29.36
CA ALA A 872 24.35 -11.79 29.62
C ALA A 872 24.56 -12.64 28.35
N LEU A 873 23.95 -12.25 27.23
CA LEU A 873 24.13 -12.88 25.93
C LEU A 873 25.58 -12.87 25.47
N ALA A 874 26.29 -11.75 25.65
CA ALA A 874 27.71 -11.65 25.34
C ALA A 874 28.57 -12.50 26.27
N ARG A 875 28.23 -12.59 27.57
CA ARG A 875 28.89 -13.54 28.49
C ARG A 875 28.69 -14.97 28.02
N THR A 876 27.45 -15.37 27.71
CA THR A 876 27.11 -16.70 27.20
C THR A 876 27.86 -17.00 25.88
N ALA A 877 27.85 -16.06 24.94
CA ALA A 877 28.58 -16.18 23.66
C ALA A 877 30.09 -16.30 23.88
N ARG A 878 30.68 -15.47 24.74
CA ARG A 878 32.12 -15.52 25.06
C ARG A 878 32.51 -16.80 25.81
N THR A 879 31.66 -17.31 26.69
CA THR A 879 31.91 -18.60 27.35
C THR A 879 31.85 -19.75 26.35
N ALA A 880 30.89 -19.74 25.42
CA ALA A 880 30.81 -20.74 24.37
C ALA A 880 32.00 -20.67 23.41
N LEU A 881 32.41 -19.44 23.02
CA LEU A 881 33.61 -19.21 22.20
C LEU A 881 34.90 -19.67 22.89
N ALA A 882 35.02 -19.48 24.21
CA ALA A 882 36.20 -19.95 24.94
C ALA A 882 36.27 -21.48 25.02
N HIS A 883 35.13 -22.17 25.14
CA HIS A 883 35.09 -23.63 25.05
C HIS A 883 35.41 -24.10 23.62
N TRP A 884 34.88 -23.41 22.62
CA TRP A 884 35.17 -23.69 21.21
C TRP A 884 36.64 -23.46 20.83
N GLU A 885 37.26 -22.37 21.32
CA GLU A 885 38.70 -22.10 21.15
C GLU A 885 39.53 -23.25 21.73
N LYS A 886 39.21 -23.69 22.96
CA LYS A 886 39.89 -24.83 23.60
C LYS A 886 39.69 -26.11 22.81
N ALA A 887 38.48 -26.37 22.34
CA ALA A 887 38.18 -27.56 21.54
C ALA A 887 38.93 -27.55 20.20
N CYS A 888 38.99 -26.41 19.51
CA CYS A 888 39.76 -26.25 18.28
C CYS A 888 41.27 -26.45 18.53
N ALA A 889 41.81 -25.89 19.62
CA ALA A 889 43.21 -26.09 19.99
C ALA A 889 43.53 -27.55 20.35
N LEU A 890 42.61 -28.24 21.04
CA LEU A 890 42.73 -29.67 21.33
C LEU A 890 42.68 -30.51 20.05
N ALA A 891 41.77 -30.18 19.11
CA ALA A 891 41.67 -30.85 17.82
C ALA A 891 42.93 -30.67 16.97
N GLN A 892 43.52 -29.47 16.96
CA GLN A 892 44.80 -29.20 16.30
C GLN A 892 45.95 -29.96 16.96
N LYS A 893 45.97 -30.04 18.29
CA LYS A 893 47.04 -30.73 19.06
C LYS A 893 47.00 -32.25 18.89
N TYR A 894 45.81 -32.84 18.81
CA TYR A 894 45.61 -34.29 18.72
C TYR A 894 45.14 -34.72 17.33
N SER A 895 45.59 -34.04 16.27
CA SER A 895 45.25 -34.33 14.86
C SER A 895 45.84 -35.67 14.37
N LEU A 896 45.56 -36.76 15.08
CA LEU A 896 45.79 -38.12 14.64
C LEU A 896 44.74 -38.42 13.57
N GLN A 897 45.18 -38.89 12.40
CA GLN A 897 44.28 -39.48 11.42
C GLN A 897 43.86 -40.86 11.94
N VAL A 898 42.88 -40.90 12.84
CA VAL A 898 42.28 -42.15 13.33
C VAL A 898 41.21 -42.56 12.33
N SER A 899 41.33 -43.75 11.75
CA SER A 899 40.30 -44.28 10.86
C SER A 899 39.05 -44.68 11.65
N PRO A 900 37.85 -44.69 11.02
CA PRO A 900 36.61 -45.08 11.70
C PRO A 900 36.64 -46.49 12.29
N VAL A 901 37.41 -47.40 11.66
CA VAL A 901 37.55 -48.80 12.09
C VAL A 901 38.40 -48.89 13.36
N GLU A 902 39.51 -48.13 13.41
CA GLU A 902 40.40 -48.04 14.58
C GLU A 902 39.67 -47.41 15.77
N GLU A 903 38.92 -46.33 15.53
CA GLU A 903 38.10 -45.69 16.56
C GLU A 903 37.08 -46.69 17.13
N SER A 904 36.36 -47.40 16.26
CA SER A 904 35.32 -48.34 16.68
C SER A 904 35.87 -49.55 17.45
N LEU A 905 37.07 -50.06 17.10
CA LEU A 905 37.73 -51.11 17.87
C LEU A 905 38.08 -50.65 19.30
N MET A 906 38.60 -49.42 19.44
CA MET A 906 38.96 -48.85 20.74
C MET A 906 37.73 -48.54 21.61
N GLU A 907 36.57 -48.28 21.00
CA GLU A 907 35.29 -48.16 21.74
C GLU A 907 34.72 -49.50 22.17
N MET A 908 34.97 -50.57 21.40
CA MET A 908 34.42 -51.90 21.68
C MET A 908 35.11 -52.56 22.88
N LEU A 909 36.43 -52.40 22.99
CA LEU A 909 37.19 -52.83 24.17
C LEU A 909 38.39 -51.90 24.36
N HIS A 910 38.37 -51.07 25.39
CA HIS A 910 39.52 -50.22 25.70
C HIS A 910 40.69 -51.08 26.23
N PRO A 911 41.89 -51.03 25.65
CA PRO A 911 43.02 -51.79 26.16
C PRO A 911 43.49 -51.23 27.50
N GLU A 912 43.50 -52.05 28.55
CA GLU A 912 44.13 -51.72 29.84
C GLU A 912 45.65 -51.95 29.73
N GLY A 913 46.35 -51.01 29.10
CA GLY A 913 47.79 -51.09 28.85
C GLY A 913 48.13 -51.22 27.36
N ASN A 914 49.24 -51.89 27.07
CA ASN A 914 49.64 -52.14 25.69
C ASN A 914 48.73 -53.20 25.04
N ILE A 915 48.47 -53.07 23.74
CA ILE A 915 47.73 -54.10 23.00
C ILE A 915 48.59 -55.38 22.97
N ASP A 916 48.09 -56.45 23.56
CA ASP A 916 48.72 -57.76 23.62
C ASP A 916 47.86 -58.84 22.94
N GLU A 917 48.40 -60.06 22.78
CA GLU A 917 47.68 -61.16 22.12
C GLU A 917 46.37 -61.52 22.84
N GLN A 918 46.29 -61.31 24.16
CA GLN A 918 45.09 -61.56 24.95
C GLN A 918 43.98 -60.55 24.62
N TRP A 919 44.31 -59.26 24.52
CA TRP A 919 43.38 -58.23 24.10
C TRP A 919 42.89 -58.48 22.68
N VAL A 920 43.79 -58.80 21.73
CA VAL A 920 43.41 -59.09 20.34
C VAL A 920 42.44 -60.29 20.27
N GLY A 921 42.73 -61.36 21.01
CA GLY A 921 41.84 -62.52 21.10
C GLY A 921 40.47 -62.21 21.72
N ALA A 922 40.43 -61.38 22.76
CA ALA A 922 39.19 -60.94 23.42
C ALA A 922 38.34 -60.05 22.52
N VAL A 923 38.94 -59.08 21.82
CA VAL A 923 38.25 -58.24 20.83
C VAL A 923 37.76 -59.08 19.66
N ALA A 924 38.54 -60.05 19.18
CA ALA A 924 38.12 -60.96 18.12
C ALA A 924 36.88 -61.77 18.51
N ALA A 925 36.78 -62.24 19.76
CA ALA A 925 35.60 -62.93 20.27
C ALA A 925 34.39 -61.98 20.35
N LEU A 926 34.58 -60.78 20.89
CA LEU A 926 33.54 -59.77 21.02
C LEU A 926 32.98 -59.32 19.65
N VAL A 927 33.85 -59.11 18.65
CA VAL A 927 33.45 -58.78 17.26
C VAL A 927 32.67 -59.93 16.62
N ARG A 928 33.01 -61.20 16.90
CA ARG A 928 32.24 -62.36 16.41
C ARG A 928 30.85 -62.45 17.03
N ASP A 929 30.75 -62.27 18.33
CA ASP A 929 29.47 -62.34 19.05
C ASP A 929 28.54 -61.19 18.64
N THR A 930 29.08 -59.97 18.53
CA THR A 930 28.34 -58.80 18.05
C THR A 930 27.93 -58.94 16.58
N ALA A 931 28.79 -59.49 15.71
CA ALA A 931 28.42 -59.80 14.33
C ALA A 931 27.29 -60.84 14.24
N GLY A 932 27.30 -61.85 15.12
CA GLY A 932 26.23 -62.85 15.24
C GLY A 932 24.89 -62.23 15.66
N ALA A 933 24.91 -61.37 16.69
CA ALA A 933 23.73 -60.66 17.17
C ALA A 933 23.17 -59.66 16.13
N LEU A 934 24.05 -58.93 15.43
CA LEU A 934 23.67 -58.03 14.34
C LEU A 934 23.12 -58.81 13.13
N GLY A 935 23.61 -60.02 12.87
CA GLY A 935 23.05 -60.92 11.85
C GLY A 935 21.59 -61.30 12.13
N ALA A 936 21.26 -61.63 13.38
CA ALA A 936 19.88 -61.90 13.80
C ALA A 936 19.01 -60.63 13.74
N ALA A 937 19.54 -59.48 14.19
CA ALA A 937 18.84 -58.20 14.13
C ALA A 937 18.56 -57.75 12.68
N ARG A 938 19.48 -58.04 11.74
CA ARG A 938 19.31 -57.75 10.30
C ARG A 938 18.13 -58.54 9.73
N ALA A 939 18.02 -59.83 10.07
CA ALA A 939 16.91 -60.66 9.62
C ALA A 939 15.55 -60.12 10.13
N ALA A 940 15.47 -59.76 11.42
CA ALA A 940 14.26 -59.17 12.00
C ALA A 940 13.90 -57.80 11.40
N ALA A 941 14.90 -56.93 11.15
CA ALA A 941 14.69 -55.65 10.48
C ALA A 941 14.22 -55.82 9.03
N ALA A 942 14.76 -56.81 8.30
CA ALA A 942 14.34 -57.10 6.94
C ALA A 942 12.86 -57.51 6.85
N GLU A 943 12.36 -58.32 7.80
CA GLU A 943 10.94 -58.68 7.88
C GLU A 943 10.03 -57.47 8.14
N ARG A 944 10.45 -56.56 9.04
CA ARG A 944 9.69 -55.32 9.33
C ARG A 944 9.63 -54.39 8.11
N VAL A 945 10.73 -54.24 7.37
CA VAL A 945 10.77 -53.48 6.12
C VAL A 945 9.83 -54.06 5.07
N GLN A 946 9.75 -55.39 4.95
CA GLN A 946 8.81 -56.05 4.03
C GLN A 946 7.34 -55.79 4.40
N ALA A 947 7.01 -55.84 5.70
CA ALA A 947 5.67 -55.52 6.19
C ALA A 947 5.30 -54.04 5.96
N ALA A 948 6.24 -53.12 6.20
CA ALA A 948 6.04 -51.70 5.91
C ALA A 948 5.87 -51.44 4.40
N ALA A 949 6.61 -52.14 3.54
CA ALA A 949 6.50 -52.01 2.09
C ALA A 949 5.12 -52.44 1.57
N ALA A 950 4.50 -53.44 2.19
CA ALA A 950 3.14 -53.85 1.86
C ALA A 950 2.10 -52.76 2.19
N ARG A 951 2.28 -52.03 3.30
CA ARG A 951 1.39 -50.92 3.68
C ARG A 951 1.52 -49.72 2.74
N VAL A 952 2.74 -49.36 2.35
CA VAL A 952 2.99 -48.31 1.35
C VAL A 952 2.32 -48.65 0.01
N ARG A 953 2.40 -49.91 -0.43
CA ARG A 953 1.70 -50.38 -1.64
C ARG A 953 0.18 -50.25 -1.55
N ALA A 954 -0.41 -50.57 -0.40
CA ALA A 954 -1.85 -50.45 -0.18
C ALA A 954 -2.32 -48.99 -0.18
N ALA A 955 -1.61 -48.10 0.53
CA ALA A 955 -1.91 -46.67 0.58
C ALA A 955 -1.76 -46.00 -0.80
N ALA A 956 -0.72 -46.37 -1.57
CA ALA A 956 -0.54 -45.91 -2.94
C ALA A 956 -1.69 -46.36 -3.86
N ALA A 957 -2.19 -47.58 -3.70
CA ALA A 957 -3.35 -48.07 -4.47
C ALA A 957 -4.63 -47.27 -4.15
N ALA A 958 -4.90 -46.97 -2.88
CA ALA A 958 -6.03 -46.14 -2.48
C ALA A 958 -5.94 -44.72 -3.07
N LEU A 959 -4.73 -44.14 -3.08
CA LEU A 959 -4.49 -42.83 -3.68
C LEU A 959 -4.71 -42.83 -5.20
N ARG A 960 -4.30 -43.89 -5.92
CA ARG A 960 -4.60 -44.04 -7.36
C ARG A 960 -6.10 -44.07 -7.65
N CYS A 961 -6.86 -44.80 -6.84
CA CYS A 961 -8.31 -44.85 -6.98
C CYS A 961 -8.96 -43.47 -6.78
N ALA A 962 -8.51 -42.70 -5.77
CA ALA A 962 -9.02 -41.36 -5.52
C ALA A 962 -8.57 -40.33 -6.59
N ALA A 963 -7.36 -40.48 -7.14
CA ALA A 963 -6.85 -39.62 -8.20
C ALA A 963 -7.65 -39.76 -9.52
N ALA A 964 -8.17 -40.95 -9.82
CA ALA A 964 -9.01 -41.16 -11.00
C ALA A 964 -10.29 -40.29 -11.00
N ALA A 965 -10.89 -40.06 -9.82
CA ALA A 965 -12.05 -39.17 -9.68
C ALA A 965 -11.71 -37.70 -9.98
N ARG A 966 -10.48 -37.29 -9.66
CA ARG A 966 -9.96 -35.96 -9.98
C ARG A 966 -9.66 -35.80 -11.47
N ASP A 967 -9.13 -36.81 -12.13
CA ASP A 967 -8.89 -36.77 -13.59
C ASP A 967 -10.20 -36.69 -14.38
N ALA A 968 -11.27 -37.35 -13.90
CA ALA A 968 -12.61 -37.20 -14.44
C ALA A 968 -13.13 -35.75 -14.31
N LEU A 969 -12.91 -35.10 -13.16
CA LEU A 969 -13.24 -33.67 -12.96
C LEU A 969 -12.48 -32.75 -13.94
N HIS A 970 -11.22 -33.04 -14.22
CA HIS A 970 -10.44 -32.26 -15.19
C HIS A 970 -10.95 -32.43 -16.62
N ALA A 971 -11.36 -33.64 -17.01
CA ALA A 971 -11.92 -33.91 -18.32
C ALA A 971 -13.17 -33.05 -18.60
N GLU A 972 -14.00 -32.85 -17.58
CA GLU A 972 -15.20 -32.01 -17.59
C GLU A 972 -14.89 -30.51 -17.73
N LEU A 973 -13.70 -30.06 -17.32
CA LEU A 973 -13.23 -28.68 -17.40
C LEU A 973 -12.37 -28.41 -18.64
N ALA A 974 -11.91 -29.47 -19.33
CA ALA A 974 -10.91 -29.38 -20.39
C ALA A 974 -11.38 -28.61 -21.63
N GLY A 975 -12.68 -28.56 -21.92
CA GLY A 975 -13.24 -27.81 -23.06
C GLY A 975 -13.07 -26.29 -22.88
N PRO A 976 -13.71 -25.68 -21.86
CA PRO A 976 -13.60 -24.26 -21.58
C PRO A 976 -12.15 -23.80 -21.31
N LEU A 977 -11.36 -24.60 -20.60
CA LEU A 977 -9.95 -24.30 -20.32
C LEU A 977 -9.09 -24.26 -21.59
N ARG A 978 -9.26 -25.22 -22.52
CA ARG A 978 -8.54 -25.20 -23.82
C ARG A 978 -8.92 -24.00 -24.68
N ALA A 979 -10.18 -23.55 -24.61
CA ALA A 979 -10.62 -22.34 -25.30
C ALA A 979 -9.96 -21.07 -24.73
N LEU A 980 -9.81 -20.96 -23.41
CA LEU A 980 -9.09 -19.85 -22.77
C LEU A 980 -7.59 -19.87 -23.08
N LEU A 981 -6.95 -21.05 -23.02
CA LEU A 981 -5.50 -21.19 -23.23
C LEU A 981 -5.04 -20.95 -24.68
N ARG A 982 -5.91 -21.18 -25.68
CA ARG A 982 -5.60 -20.92 -27.10
C ARG A 982 -5.56 -19.43 -27.46
N LEU A 983 -6.12 -18.57 -26.62
CA LEU A 983 -6.19 -17.12 -26.84
C LEU A 983 -5.04 -16.46 -26.06
N GLN A 984 -3.81 -16.61 -26.54
CA GLN A 984 -2.52 -16.31 -25.86
C GLN A 984 -2.26 -14.85 -25.40
N GLU A 985 -3.26 -13.95 -25.38
CA GLU A 985 -3.08 -12.58 -24.86
C GLU A 985 -3.92 -12.34 -23.58
N GLY A 986 -3.37 -12.68 -22.41
CA GLY A 986 -3.78 -12.07 -21.13
C GLY A 986 -4.41 -12.96 -20.04
N GLU A 987 -4.72 -14.22 -20.27
CA GLU A 987 -5.33 -15.10 -19.25
C GLU A 987 -4.27 -15.85 -18.42
N ARG A 988 -3.44 -15.09 -17.69
CA ARG A 988 -2.45 -15.64 -16.73
C ARG A 988 -3.08 -16.62 -15.71
N PRO A 989 -4.27 -16.35 -15.13
CA PRO A 989 -4.87 -17.25 -14.13
C PRO A 989 -5.23 -18.64 -14.66
N ALA A 990 -5.72 -18.74 -15.91
CA ALA A 990 -6.03 -20.04 -16.51
C ALA A 990 -4.77 -20.86 -16.83
N GLN A 991 -3.68 -20.18 -17.22
CA GLN A 991 -2.36 -20.80 -17.42
C GLN A 991 -1.76 -21.27 -16.08
N GLU A 992 -1.82 -20.42 -15.06
CA GLU A 992 -1.39 -20.74 -13.69
C GLU A 992 -2.15 -21.94 -13.13
N PHE A 993 -3.47 -21.98 -13.29
CA PHE A 993 -4.28 -23.13 -12.89
C PHE A 993 -3.95 -24.39 -13.68
N SER A 994 -3.80 -24.31 -15.00
CA SER A 994 -3.44 -25.49 -15.81
C SER A 994 -2.06 -26.04 -15.43
N ASN A 995 -1.10 -25.16 -15.15
CA ASN A 995 0.24 -25.55 -14.70
C ASN A 995 0.22 -26.16 -13.30
N ALA A 996 -0.48 -25.52 -12.36
CA ALA A 996 -0.62 -26.02 -11.00
C ALA A 996 -1.40 -27.35 -10.97
N TRP A 997 -2.43 -27.51 -11.80
CA TRP A 997 -3.17 -28.75 -11.96
C TRP A 997 -2.27 -29.88 -12.45
N ARG A 998 -1.49 -29.63 -13.52
CA ARG A 998 -0.51 -30.58 -14.05
C ARG A 998 0.51 -30.98 -12.99
N GLY A 999 1.11 -30.00 -12.30
CA GLY A 999 2.09 -30.26 -11.25
C GLY A 999 1.51 -31.11 -10.11
N ALA A 1000 0.25 -30.90 -9.76
CA ALA A 1000 -0.42 -31.72 -8.75
C ALA A 1000 -0.80 -33.13 -9.27
N THR A 1001 -1.11 -33.31 -10.56
CA THR A 1001 -1.29 -34.64 -11.17
C THR A 1001 0.04 -35.41 -11.18
N GLU A 1002 1.14 -34.75 -11.53
CA GLU A 1002 2.49 -35.32 -11.47
C GLU A 1002 2.86 -35.70 -10.03
N ALA A 1003 2.58 -34.82 -9.06
CA ALA A 1003 2.80 -35.09 -7.65
C ALA A 1003 1.93 -36.24 -7.12
N LEU A 1004 0.67 -36.36 -7.56
CA LEU A 1004 -0.19 -37.50 -7.23
C LEU A 1004 0.36 -38.81 -7.82
N GLY A 1005 0.83 -38.78 -9.06
CA GLY A 1005 1.49 -39.92 -9.69
C GLY A 1005 2.76 -40.34 -8.96
N ALA A 1006 3.58 -39.37 -8.53
CA ALA A 1006 4.79 -39.61 -7.74
C ALA A 1006 4.47 -40.14 -6.33
N ALA A 1007 3.42 -39.62 -5.68
CA ALA A 1007 2.94 -40.10 -4.38
C ALA A 1007 2.32 -41.51 -4.45
N ALA A 1008 1.75 -41.85 -5.59
CA ALA A 1008 1.07 -43.11 -5.83
C ALA A 1008 1.93 -44.13 -6.62
N ALA A 1009 3.23 -43.88 -6.78
CA ALA A 1009 4.14 -44.77 -7.49
C ALA A 1009 4.40 -46.07 -6.71
N GLU A 1010 4.77 -47.13 -7.42
CA GLU A 1010 5.25 -48.36 -6.79
C GLU A 1010 6.50 -48.07 -5.92
N PRO A 1011 6.51 -48.47 -4.64
CA PRO A 1011 7.64 -48.25 -3.74
C PRO A 1011 8.78 -49.23 -4.07
N ASP A 1012 9.57 -48.85 -5.07
CA ASP A 1012 10.72 -49.61 -5.57
C ASP A 1012 12.01 -48.89 -5.18
N GLY A 1013 12.33 -48.98 -3.89
CA GLY A 1013 13.51 -48.37 -3.29
C GLY A 1013 13.28 -47.04 -2.58
N GLU A 1014 14.27 -46.67 -1.78
CA GLU A 1014 14.19 -45.59 -0.80
C GLU A 1014 13.94 -44.21 -1.40
N ALA A 1015 14.57 -43.90 -2.54
CA ALA A 1015 14.38 -42.63 -3.22
C ALA A 1015 12.91 -42.43 -3.64
N ARG A 1016 12.23 -43.50 -4.07
CA ARG A 1016 10.81 -43.44 -4.45
C ARG A 1016 9.89 -43.28 -3.24
N VAL A 1017 10.19 -43.94 -2.11
CA VAL A 1017 9.39 -43.81 -0.88
C VAL A 1017 9.53 -42.41 -0.27
N ARG A 1018 10.76 -41.85 -0.22
CA ARG A 1018 10.97 -40.45 0.19
C ARG A 1018 10.25 -39.48 -0.72
N SER A 1019 10.36 -39.69 -2.03
CA SER A 1019 9.65 -38.90 -3.02
C SER A 1019 8.13 -38.99 -2.78
N ALA A 1020 7.58 -40.17 -2.53
CA ALA A 1020 6.16 -40.33 -2.30
C ALA A 1020 5.67 -39.56 -1.06
N ALA A 1021 6.41 -39.63 0.06
CA ALA A 1021 6.09 -38.85 1.27
C ALA A 1021 6.18 -37.34 1.04
N GLN A 1022 7.22 -36.87 0.34
CA GLN A 1022 7.42 -35.45 0.03
C GLN A 1022 6.28 -34.91 -0.84
N HIS A 1023 5.92 -35.63 -1.91
CA HIS A 1023 4.83 -35.23 -2.79
C HIS A 1023 3.49 -35.31 -2.06
N ALA A 1024 3.25 -36.30 -1.20
CA ALA A 1024 2.05 -36.38 -0.38
C ALA A 1024 1.91 -35.20 0.60
N ARG A 1025 3.01 -34.74 1.22
CA ARG A 1025 3.02 -33.54 2.07
C ARG A 1025 2.74 -32.27 1.25
N ALA A 1026 3.40 -32.11 0.10
CA ALA A 1026 3.14 -30.98 -0.80
C ALA A 1026 1.68 -30.96 -1.31
N LEU A 1027 1.08 -32.13 -1.50
CA LEU A 1027 -0.33 -32.26 -1.90
C LEU A 1027 -1.31 -31.75 -0.84
N ARG A 1028 -0.98 -31.81 0.46
CA ARG A 1028 -1.86 -31.28 1.53
C ARG A 1028 -2.11 -29.77 1.41
N ASP A 1029 -1.11 -29.03 0.94
CA ASP A 1029 -1.20 -27.58 0.79
C ASP A 1029 -1.63 -27.17 -0.63
N THR A 1030 -1.22 -27.93 -1.64
CA THR A 1030 -1.54 -27.62 -3.04
C THR A 1030 -2.98 -27.98 -3.42
N LEU A 1031 -3.57 -29.04 -2.85
CA LEU A 1031 -4.94 -29.46 -3.15
C LEU A 1031 -6.00 -28.42 -2.75
N PRO A 1032 -6.01 -27.85 -1.51
CA PRO A 1032 -6.93 -26.78 -1.14
C PRO A 1032 -6.72 -25.53 -2.00
N ARG A 1033 -5.47 -25.14 -2.24
CA ARG A 1033 -5.13 -23.99 -3.09
C ARG A 1033 -5.63 -24.17 -4.52
N LEU A 1034 -5.54 -25.38 -5.07
CA LEU A 1034 -6.06 -25.68 -6.40
C LEU A 1034 -7.58 -25.66 -6.47
N LEU A 1035 -8.26 -26.09 -5.40
CA LEU A 1035 -9.71 -25.94 -5.27
C LEU A 1035 -10.09 -24.45 -5.23
N ASP A 1036 -9.40 -23.64 -4.45
CA ASP A 1036 -9.63 -22.20 -4.38
C ASP A 1036 -9.37 -21.53 -5.73
N MET A 1037 -8.26 -21.85 -6.39
CA MET A 1037 -7.95 -21.37 -7.74
C MET A 1037 -9.03 -21.78 -8.77
N LEU A 1038 -9.56 -23.00 -8.70
CA LEU A 1038 -10.65 -23.44 -9.57
C LEU A 1038 -11.92 -22.60 -9.33
N LEU A 1039 -12.24 -22.31 -8.06
CA LEU A 1039 -13.41 -21.51 -7.68
C LEU A 1039 -13.26 -20.03 -8.02
N GLU A 1040 -12.03 -19.51 -8.02
CA GLU A 1040 -11.69 -18.12 -8.32
C GLU A 1040 -11.39 -17.87 -9.81
N LEU A 1041 -11.08 -18.91 -10.59
CA LEU A 1041 -10.81 -18.82 -12.03
C LEU A 1041 -11.86 -18.01 -12.82
N PRO A 1042 -13.16 -18.15 -12.54
CA PRO A 1042 -14.19 -17.33 -13.17
C PRO A 1042 -14.07 -15.83 -12.85
N GLY A 1043 -13.55 -15.45 -11.67
CA GLY A 1043 -13.67 -14.12 -11.05
C GLY A 1043 -12.49 -13.13 -11.23
N GLY A 1044 -11.35 -13.56 -11.78
CA GLY A 1044 -10.18 -12.69 -12.03
C GLY A 1044 -10.44 -11.46 -12.94
N SER A 1045 -10.88 -10.34 -12.36
CA SER A 1045 -11.14 -9.00 -12.95
C SER A 1045 -12.62 -8.55 -13.06
N GLU A 1046 -13.50 -8.95 -12.14
CA GLU A 1046 -14.76 -8.20 -11.90
C GLU A 1046 -14.91 -7.64 -10.46
N SER A 1047 -14.05 -8.04 -9.52
CA SER A 1047 -14.08 -7.51 -8.13
C SER A 1047 -13.56 -6.06 -8.00
N ALA A 1048 -12.96 -5.47 -9.05
CA ALA A 1048 -12.48 -4.08 -9.05
C ALA A 1048 -13.47 -3.05 -9.63
N ARG A 1049 -14.72 -3.43 -9.90
CA ARG A 1049 -15.77 -2.47 -10.29
C ARG A 1049 -17.06 -2.73 -9.53
N LYS A 1050 -17.04 -2.42 -8.23
CA LYS A 1050 -18.27 -2.02 -7.54
C LYS A 1050 -18.85 -0.84 -8.32
N LEU A 1051 -20.08 -1.03 -8.80
CA LEU A 1051 -20.95 -0.02 -9.40
C LEU A 1051 -20.98 1.25 -8.53
N THR A 1052 -20.09 2.19 -8.81
CA THR A 1052 -20.30 3.59 -8.45
C THR A 1052 -21.07 4.18 -9.61
N ARG A 1053 -22.35 4.43 -9.38
CA ARG A 1053 -23.21 5.19 -10.26
C ARG A 1053 -22.70 6.64 -10.24
N GLN A 1054 -21.76 6.97 -11.11
CA GLN A 1054 -21.40 8.36 -11.41
C GLN A 1054 -21.50 8.60 -12.91
N THR A 1055 -22.48 9.43 -13.22
CA THR A 1055 -22.74 10.16 -14.45
C THR A 1055 -21.47 10.79 -15.02
N ALA A 1056 -21.02 10.31 -16.18
CA ALA A 1056 -20.15 11.05 -17.08
C ALA A 1056 -20.91 11.28 -18.39
N LEU A 1057 -21.73 12.34 -18.39
CA LEU A 1057 -22.03 13.06 -19.62
C LEU A 1057 -20.80 13.93 -19.96
N CYS A 1058 -20.47 13.96 -21.25
CA CYS A 1058 -19.60 14.92 -21.92
C CYS A 1058 -18.08 14.77 -21.71
N ALA A 1059 -17.43 14.05 -22.64
CA ALA A 1059 -16.15 14.47 -23.23
C ALA A 1059 -16.02 13.87 -24.64
N ARG A 1060 -16.44 14.63 -25.65
CA ARG A 1060 -16.10 14.39 -27.07
C ARG A 1060 -14.64 14.80 -27.26
N THR A 1061 -13.80 13.91 -27.77
CA THR A 1061 -12.50 14.27 -28.32
C THR A 1061 -12.64 14.61 -29.81
N PRO A 1062 -11.94 15.65 -30.33
CA PRO A 1062 -12.10 16.09 -31.71
C PRO A 1062 -11.29 15.20 -32.65
N VAL A 1063 -11.94 14.67 -33.70
CA VAL A 1063 -11.26 13.95 -34.78
C VAL A 1063 -10.77 14.97 -35.81
N LYS A 1064 -9.44 14.98 -36.03
CA LYS A 1064 -8.79 15.71 -37.12
C LYS A 1064 -9.28 15.19 -38.47
N HIS A 1065 -9.64 16.10 -39.38
CA HIS A 1065 -9.89 15.80 -40.78
C HIS A 1065 -8.63 15.21 -41.44
N ALA A 1066 -8.74 13.96 -41.91
CA ALA A 1066 -7.82 13.34 -42.85
C ALA A 1066 -8.66 12.71 -43.98
N GLY A 1067 -8.26 12.95 -45.23
CA GLY A 1067 -9.04 12.68 -46.44
C GLY A 1067 -9.48 11.23 -46.62
N GLU A 1068 -10.45 11.07 -47.53
CA GLU A 1068 -11.13 9.85 -47.99
C GLU A 1068 -10.28 8.57 -47.91
N GLN A 1069 -10.26 7.92 -46.74
CA GLN A 1069 -9.64 6.61 -46.56
C GLN A 1069 -10.71 5.56 -46.32
N ARG A 1070 -10.75 4.56 -47.22
CA ARG A 1070 -11.66 3.42 -47.19
C ARG A 1070 -11.53 2.65 -45.86
N SER A 1071 -12.61 2.55 -45.09
CA SER A 1071 -12.64 1.72 -43.88
C SER A 1071 -12.36 0.24 -44.21
N ALA A 1072 -11.29 -0.34 -43.68
CA ALA A 1072 -10.94 -1.75 -43.92
C ALA A 1072 -12.01 -2.73 -43.41
N THR A 1073 -12.69 -2.40 -42.30
CA THR A 1073 -13.81 -3.19 -41.77
C THR A 1073 -15.02 -3.09 -42.68
N GLY A 1074 -15.37 -1.86 -43.12
CA GLY A 1074 -16.47 -1.64 -44.07
C GLY A 1074 -16.22 -2.35 -45.40
N ALA A 1075 -14.99 -2.27 -45.93
CA ALA A 1075 -14.57 -2.99 -47.13
C ALA A 1075 -14.66 -4.52 -46.96
N GLY A 1076 -14.35 -5.04 -45.77
CA GLY A 1076 -14.51 -6.45 -45.43
C GLY A 1076 -15.97 -6.91 -45.43
N VAL A 1077 -16.89 -6.09 -44.88
CA VAL A 1077 -18.34 -6.35 -44.91
C VAL A 1077 -18.85 -6.33 -46.34
N TRP A 1078 -18.46 -5.32 -47.13
CA TRP A 1078 -18.82 -5.22 -48.54
C TRP A 1078 -18.39 -6.46 -49.34
N LYS A 1079 -17.14 -6.91 -49.14
CA LYS A 1079 -16.62 -8.13 -49.80
C LYS A 1079 -17.42 -9.38 -49.41
N ARG A 1080 -17.82 -9.52 -48.14
CA ARG A 1080 -18.61 -10.67 -47.67
C ARG A 1080 -20.04 -10.65 -48.22
N VAL A 1081 -20.69 -9.49 -48.22
CA VAL A 1081 -22.04 -9.33 -48.81
C VAL A 1081 -22.00 -9.64 -50.31
N ARG A 1082 -20.97 -9.17 -51.02
CA ARG A 1082 -20.74 -9.51 -52.43
C ARG A 1082 -20.61 -11.02 -52.64
N LEU A 1083 -19.77 -11.71 -51.86
CA LEU A 1083 -19.61 -13.17 -51.97
C LEU A 1083 -20.93 -13.92 -51.72
N LYS A 1084 -21.76 -13.47 -50.76
CA LYS A 1084 -23.07 -14.07 -50.51
C LYS A 1084 -24.06 -13.85 -51.65
N LEU A 1085 -24.08 -12.67 -52.25
CA LEU A 1085 -24.92 -12.33 -53.40
C LEU A 1085 -24.44 -12.99 -54.71
N GLU A 1086 -23.15 -13.25 -54.83
CA GLU A 1086 -22.56 -14.01 -55.96
C GLU A 1086 -22.57 -15.53 -55.73
N ALA A 1087 -23.03 -15.98 -54.56
CA ALA A 1087 -23.08 -17.39 -54.15
C ALA A 1087 -21.69 -18.07 -54.09
N ARG A 1088 -20.67 -17.28 -53.80
CA ARG A 1088 -19.26 -17.68 -53.69
C ARG A 1088 -18.74 -17.70 -52.25
N ASP A 1089 -19.62 -17.50 -51.27
CA ASP A 1089 -19.28 -17.69 -49.85
C ASP A 1089 -19.06 -19.18 -49.55
N VAL A 1090 -18.18 -19.52 -48.62
CA VAL A 1090 -17.77 -20.93 -48.40
C VAL A 1090 -18.81 -21.65 -47.53
N PRO A 1091 -19.24 -22.87 -47.91
CA PRO A 1091 -18.88 -23.60 -49.14
C PRO A 1091 -19.58 -23.00 -50.37
N ALA A 1092 -18.83 -22.84 -51.48
CA ALA A 1092 -19.33 -22.16 -52.69
C ALA A 1092 -20.47 -22.95 -53.35
N ARG A 1093 -21.62 -22.32 -53.58
CA ARG A 1093 -22.83 -22.98 -54.14
C ARG A 1093 -23.43 -22.16 -55.26
N ARG A 1094 -23.66 -22.75 -56.43
CA ARG A 1094 -24.09 -21.99 -57.62
C ARG A 1094 -25.60 -21.78 -57.70
N ALA A 1095 -26.42 -22.75 -57.27
CA ALA A 1095 -27.88 -22.66 -57.32
C ALA A 1095 -28.47 -21.89 -56.13
N HIS A 1096 -29.66 -21.31 -56.30
CA HIS A 1096 -30.38 -20.60 -55.24
C HIS A 1096 -30.92 -21.54 -54.17
N HIS A 1097 -31.44 -22.69 -54.59
CA HIS A 1097 -32.08 -23.69 -53.71
C HIS A 1097 -31.08 -24.25 -52.68
N ASP A 1098 -29.91 -24.70 -53.14
CA ASP A 1098 -28.88 -25.27 -52.27
C ASP A 1098 -28.32 -24.29 -51.24
N GLN A 1099 -28.34 -22.99 -51.53
CA GLN A 1099 -27.92 -21.97 -50.56
C GLN A 1099 -28.97 -21.80 -49.47
N VAL A 1100 -30.26 -21.87 -49.81
CA VAL A 1100 -31.36 -21.76 -48.85
C VAL A 1100 -31.42 -22.99 -47.95
N ASP A 1101 -31.40 -24.18 -48.55
CA ASP A 1101 -31.48 -25.44 -47.80
C ASP A 1101 -30.36 -25.56 -46.76
N TYR A 1102 -29.14 -25.17 -47.14
CA TYR A 1102 -28.03 -25.17 -46.19
C TYR A 1102 -28.16 -24.13 -45.09
N ILE A 1103 -28.62 -22.92 -45.41
CA ILE A 1103 -28.81 -21.89 -44.38
C ILE A 1103 -29.86 -22.36 -43.38
N ILE A 1104 -30.93 -23.01 -43.86
CA ILE A 1104 -31.94 -23.62 -43.00
C ILE A 1104 -31.30 -24.74 -42.18
N SER A 1105 -30.58 -25.69 -42.80
CA SER A 1105 -29.98 -26.81 -42.07
C SER A 1105 -29.00 -26.37 -40.97
N GLU A 1106 -28.20 -25.34 -41.23
CA GLU A 1106 -27.29 -24.78 -40.22
C GLU A 1106 -28.05 -24.03 -39.12
N ALA A 1107 -29.10 -23.28 -39.48
CA ALA A 1107 -29.89 -22.50 -38.53
C ALA A 1107 -30.80 -23.38 -37.64
N THR A 1108 -31.24 -24.53 -38.14
CA THR A 1108 -32.08 -25.49 -37.40
C THR A 1108 -31.27 -26.65 -36.81
N SER A 1109 -29.95 -26.66 -36.99
CA SER A 1109 -29.10 -27.69 -36.41
C SER A 1109 -29.13 -27.57 -34.88
N ALA A 1110 -29.55 -28.64 -34.22
CA ALA A 1110 -29.56 -28.71 -32.76
C ALA A 1110 -28.15 -28.49 -32.19
N GLU A 1111 -27.11 -29.01 -32.83
CA GLU A 1111 -25.72 -28.81 -32.42
C GLU A 1111 -25.33 -27.33 -32.44
N ASN A 1112 -25.79 -26.56 -33.43
CA ASN A 1112 -25.53 -25.12 -33.49
C ASN A 1112 -26.39 -24.34 -32.49
N LEU A 1113 -27.66 -24.71 -32.34
CA LEU A 1113 -28.60 -24.02 -31.45
C LEU A 1113 -28.26 -24.22 -29.97
N CYS A 1114 -27.77 -25.40 -29.58
CA CYS A 1114 -27.33 -25.68 -28.21
C CYS A 1114 -26.08 -24.90 -27.80
N LEU A 1115 -25.32 -24.35 -28.76
CA LEU A 1115 -24.12 -23.53 -28.50
C LEU A 1115 -24.44 -22.03 -28.41
N MET A 1116 -25.69 -21.62 -28.61
CA MET A 1116 -26.11 -20.23 -28.53
C MET A 1116 -26.16 -19.76 -27.06
N TYR A 1117 -25.95 -18.46 -26.86
CA TYR A 1117 -26.08 -17.85 -25.53
C TYR A 1117 -27.49 -18.08 -24.97
N GLU A 1118 -27.60 -18.41 -23.68
CA GLU A 1118 -28.87 -18.76 -23.02
C GLU A 1118 -29.96 -17.70 -23.17
N GLY A 1119 -29.62 -16.41 -23.19
CA GLY A 1119 -30.59 -15.33 -23.42
C GLY A 1119 -31.18 -15.30 -24.85
N TRP A 1120 -30.66 -16.11 -25.78
CA TRP A 1120 -31.28 -16.36 -27.08
C TRP A 1120 -32.44 -17.36 -27.01
N MET A 1121 -32.54 -18.11 -25.90
CA MET A 1121 -33.59 -19.09 -25.59
C MET A 1121 -33.91 -20.04 -26.76
N ALA A 1122 -32.88 -20.63 -27.38
CA ALA A 1122 -33.04 -21.46 -28.57
C ALA A 1122 -33.89 -22.73 -28.39
N TRP A 1123 -34.24 -23.07 -27.15
CA TRP A 1123 -35.09 -24.20 -26.77
C TRP A 1123 -36.58 -23.84 -26.60
N VAL A 1124 -36.94 -22.55 -26.75
CA VAL A 1124 -38.31 -22.03 -26.73
C VAL A 1124 -38.65 -21.52 -28.12
#